data_AF-A0A091RZ76-F1
#
_entry.id   AF-A0A091RZ76-F1
#
_cell.length_a   1.000
_cell.length_b   1.000
_cell.length_c   1.000
_cell.angle_alpha   90.00
_cell.angle_beta   90.00
_cell.angle_gamma   90.00
#
_symmetry.space_group_name_H-M   'P 1'
#
loop_
_entity.id
_entity.type
_entity.pdbx_description
1 polymer ?
#
loop_
_entity_poly.entity_id
_entity_poly.type
_entity_poly.pdbx_seq_one_letter_code
_entity_poly.pdbx_strand_id
1 'polypeptide(L)'
;MFTLAEVASLNDIQPTYRILKPWWDVFMDYLAVVMLMVAIFAGTMQLTKDQVVCLPVLQSTVNTKPQPSTSGKADFTTVETTTGQGEVASMGTVSFGSAPTVTPDVLLSRATSSQYQPTESGQELKKEQKDSSGRKTNLDFQQYVFINQMCYHLALPWYSKYFPYLVLIHTIILIVSSNFWFKYPKTCSKIEHFVSILGKCFESPWTTKALSETACEDSEENKQRLTGAQSLPKYVSTSSDEGSPSASTPMITKSGFKFSADKPMIEVPSVTILDKKDGEQAKALFEKVRKFRAHVEDSDLIYKLYVGQTVIKTVKFIFILCYTANFVNTISFEHICNPKVEHLIGYTQFECTHNMAYMLKKLLISYISLICVYGFICLYTLFWLFRIPLKEYSFEKVREESSFSDIPDVKNDFAFLLHMVDQYDQLYSKRFGVFLSEVSENKLREISLNHEWTFEKLRQHVSRNAQDKQELHLFMLSGVPDAVFDLTDLDVLKLELIPEAKIPAKISQMTNLQELHLCHCPAKVEQTAFSFLRDHLRCLHVKFTDVAEIPAWVYLLKNLRELYLIGNLNSENNKMIGLESLRELRHLKILHVKSNLTKIPPNITDVAPHLTKLVIHNDGTKLVVLNSLKKMTNVAELELQNCELERIPHAIFSLSNLQELDLKSNSIRTIEEIISFQHLKRLTCLKLWHNKIVNIPSSITHIKNLESLYLSNNKLESLPAAVFSLQKLRCLDVSYNSIASIPVEIGLLQNLQHFHITGNKVDVLPKQLFKCVKLRTLSLGQNCITSIPDKVSQLLQLTHLELKGNCLDRLPATLGQCQLLRKSGLVVEDHLFDALPSEVKEVLNQDTSIPFANGI
;
A
#
# COMPACT_ATOMS: atom_id res chain seq x y z
N MET A 1 53.63 13.60 25.22
CA MET A 1 53.92 12.62 24.14
C MET A 1 52.64 11.83 23.96
N PHE A 2 51.94 11.97 22.83
CA PHE A 2 50.63 11.34 22.67
C PHE A 2 50.77 9.83 22.53
N THR A 3 49.91 9.07 23.18
CA THR A 3 49.87 7.62 22.98
C THR A 3 49.10 7.27 21.70
N LEU A 4 49.43 6.12 21.08
CA LEU A 4 48.69 5.62 19.92
C LEU A 4 47.19 5.43 20.26
N ALA A 5 46.87 5.04 21.50
CA ALA A 5 45.51 4.84 21.98
C ALA A 5 44.69 6.15 22.03
N GLU A 6 45.28 7.25 22.54
CA GLU A 6 44.62 8.57 22.55
C GLU A 6 44.21 9.02 21.15
N VAL A 7 45.11 8.90 20.17
CA VAL A 7 44.84 9.38 18.80
C VAL A 7 43.98 8.38 18.01
N ALA A 8 44.09 7.07 18.28
CA ALA A 8 43.22 6.06 17.68
C ALA A 8 41.75 6.22 18.10
N SER A 9 41.46 6.78 19.28
CA SER A 9 40.08 7.06 19.73
C SER A 9 39.31 8.01 18.79
N LEU A 10 39.99 8.86 18.01
CA LEU A 10 39.37 9.72 17.01
C LEU A 10 38.73 8.91 15.86
N ASN A 11 39.26 7.71 15.60
CA ASN A 11 38.76 6.74 14.64
C ASN A 11 37.70 5.79 15.22
N ASP A 12 37.35 5.94 16.50
CA ASP A 12 36.33 5.10 17.14
C ASP A 12 34.91 5.52 16.71
N ILE A 13 34.09 4.50 16.42
CA ILE A 13 32.77 4.58 15.79
C ILE A 13 31.92 3.43 16.33
N GLN A 14 30.63 3.68 16.54
CA GLN A 14 29.69 2.64 16.96
C GLN A 14 29.74 1.41 16.02
N PRO A 15 29.76 0.18 16.56
CA PRO A 15 29.91 -1.04 15.76
C PRO A 15 28.75 -1.28 14.79
N THR A 16 27.58 -0.72 15.08
CA THR A 16 26.37 -0.73 14.24
C THR A 16 26.57 -0.05 12.88
N TYR A 17 27.45 0.96 12.78
CA TYR A 17 27.68 1.69 11.52
C TYR A 17 28.61 0.96 10.55
N ARG A 18 29.16 -0.23 10.91
CA ARG A 18 30.01 -1.03 10.03
C ARG A 18 29.30 -1.48 8.74
N ILE A 19 27.98 -1.65 8.79
CA ILE A 19 27.14 -2.00 7.62
C ILE A 19 27.21 -0.92 6.52
N LEU A 20 27.55 0.32 6.89
CA LEU A 20 27.71 1.47 5.97
C LEU A 20 29.17 1.75 5.59
N LYS A 21 30.12 0.87 5.93
CA LYS A 21 31.54 0.98 5.53
C LYS A 21 31.90 -0.12 4.51
N PRO A 22 31.97 0.22 3.22
CA PRO A 22 32.50 -0.68 2.20
C PRO A 22 33.99 -0.98 2.44
N TRP A 23 34.51 -2.00 1.75
CA TRP A 23 35.89 -2.49 1.92
C TRP A 23 36.96 -1.39 1.78
N TRP A 24 36.73 -0.39 0.93
CA TRP A 24 37.68 0.72 0.74
C TRP A 24 37.79 1.62 1.98
N ASP A 25 36.68 1.97 2.62
CA ASP A 25 36.71 2.83 3.82
C ASP A 25 37.38 2.09 4.98
N VAL A 26 37.07 0.80 5.14
CA VAL A 26 37.73 -0.08 6.11
C VAL A 26 39.25 -0.13 5.87
N PHE A 27 39.68 -0.33 4.62
CA PHE A 27 41.11 -0.40 4.29
C PHE A 27 41.83 0.95 4.47
N MET A 28 41.14 2.06 4.17
CA MET A 28 41.65 3.42 4.36
C MET A 28 41.82 3.80 5.84
N ASP A 29 40.92 3.31 6.72
CA ASP A 29 41.06 3.48 8.16
C ASP A 29 42.29 2.74 8.70
N TYR A 30 42.50 1.48 8.30
CA TYR A 30 43.71 0.72 8.67
C TYR A 30 44.99 1.38 8.15
N LEU A 31 44.97 1.86 6.90
CA LEU A 31 46.11 2.54 6.30
C LEU A 31 46.45 3.86 7.01
N ALA A 32 45.43 4.62 7.44
CA ALA A 32 45.61 5.81 8.26
C ALA A 32 46.19 5.48 9.65
N VAL A 33 45.78 4.36 10.28
CA VAL A 33 46.40 3.89 11.53
C VAL A 33 47.87 3.50 11.33
N VAL A 34 48.23 2.84 10.23
CA VAL A 34 49.64 2.53 9.91
C VAL A 34 50.45 3.82 9.68
N MET A 35 49.90 4.80 8.96
CA MET A 35 50.53 6.11 8.79
C MET A 35 50.71 6.84 10.13
N LEU A 36 49.76 6.71 11.06
CA LEU A 36 49.83 7.28 12.41
C LEU A 36 50.93 6.60 13.24
N MET A 37 51.07 5.27 13.15
CA MET A 37 52.18 4.55 13.77
C MET A 37 53.53 5.01 13.23
N VAL A 38 53.65 5.19 11.91
CA VAL A 38 54.86 5.76 11.28
C VAL A 38 55.14 7.19 11.78
N ALA A 39 54.11 8.04 11.92
CA ALA A 39 54.23 9.40 12.45
C ALA A 39 54.77 9.42 13.90
N ILE A 40 54.16 8.62 14.78
CA ILE A 40 54.51 8.56 16.21
C ILE A 40 55.91 7.95 16.38
N PHE A 41 56.25 6.90 15.61
CA PHE A 41 57.58 6.32 15.60
C PHE A 41 58.64 7.32 15.12
N ALA A 42 58.37 8.05 14.03
CA ALA A 42 59.25 9.09 13.51
C ALA A 42 59.50 10.20 14.56
N GLY A 43 58.43 10.69 15.20
CA GLY A 43 58.52 11.74 16.22
C GLY A 43 59.23 11.27 17.48
N THR A 44 59.04 10.01 17.87
CA THR A 44 59.74 9.38 19.00
C THR A 44 61.23 9.24 18.73
N MET A 45 61.61 8.76 17.54
CA MET A 45 63.02 8.68 17.13
C MET A 45 63.68 10.06 17.10
N GLN A 46 62.97 11.05 16.56
CA GLN A 46 63.50 12.42 16.50
C GLN A 46 63.70 13.01 17.91
N LEU A 47 62.68 12.94 18.78
CA LEU A 47 62.78 13.47 20.15
C LEU A 47 63.86 12.79 21.01
N THR A 48 64.27 11.56 20.68
CA THR A 48 65.22 10.79 21.50
C THR A 48 66.65 10.71 20.94
N LYS A 49 66.84 10.91 19.63
CA LYS A 49 68.14 10.68 18.97
C LYS A 49 68.60 11.77 18.02
N ASP A 50 67.80 12.80 17.76
CA ASP A 50 68.16 13.87 16.83
C ASP A 50 69.33 14.70 17.38
N GLN A 51 70.51 14.49 16.80
CA GLN A 51 71.74 15.17 17.17
C GLN A 51 72.53 15.51 15.92
N VAL A 52 73.06 16.73 15.88
CA VAL A 52 74.00 17.19 14.87
C VAL A 52 75.37 17.35 15.50
N VAL A 53 76.40 16.85 14.83
CA VAL A 53 77.80 17.01 15.26
C VAL A 53 78.55 17.80 14.20
N CYS A 54 79.06 18.97 14.58
CA CYS A 54 79.77 19.92 13.74
C CYS A 54 81.24 20.03 14.12
N LEU A 55 82.12 20.06 13.12
CA LEU A 55 83.56 20.26 13.29
C LEU A 55 84.04 21.45 12.44
N PRO A 56 85.00 22.27 12.93
CA PRO A 56 85.51 23.40 12.17
C PRO A 56 86.36 22.96 10.98
N VAL A 57 86.18 23.63 9.84
CA VAL A 57 87.02 23.44 8.65
C VAL A 57 88.26 24.34 8.75
N LEU A 58 89.44 23.73 8.84
CA LEU A 58 90.71 24.46 8.78
C LEU A 58 91.06 24.80 7.32
N GLN A 59 91.02 26.09 6.96
CA GLN A 59 91.50 26.56 5.66
C GLN A 59 93.01 26.30 5.54
N SER A 60 93.41 25.49 4.55
CA SER A 60 94.80 25.21 4.26
C SER A 60 95.41 26.33 3.41
N THR A 61 96.28 27.14 4.00
CA THR A 61 97.11 28.11 3.25
C THR A 61 98.08 27.38 2.32
N VAL A 62 97.75 27.28 1.04
CA VAL A 62 98.69 26.93 -0.03
C VAL A 62 98.90 28.16 -0.90
N ASN A 63 100.10 28.73 -0.81
CA ASN A 63 100.54 29.80 -1.71
C ASN A 63 100.87 29.22 -3.09
N THR A 64 100.11 29.62 -4.12
CA THR A 64 100.58 29.63 -5.51
C THR A 64 100.52 31.05 -6.08
N LYS A 65 101.53 31.38 -6.89
CA LYS A 65 101.85 32.73 -7.40
C LYS A 65 100.89 33.18 -8.55
N PRO A 66 100.92 34.46 -8.96
CA PRO A 66 99.72 35.18 -9.40
C PRO A 66 99.32 35.01 -10.88
N GLN A 67 98.09 35.47 -11.18
CA GLN A 67 97.56 35.71 -12.54
C GLN A 67 98.37 36.76 -13.33
N PRO A 68 98.03 36.92 -14.62
CA PRO A 68 97.59 38.24 -15.05
C PRO A 68 96.16 38.27 -15.66
N SER A 69 95.54 39.44 -15.51
CA SER A 69 94.23 39.88 -16.01
C SER A 69 94.19 39.97 -17.55
N THR A 70 93.02 40.00 -18.21
CA THR A 70 92.19 41.21 -18.44
C THR A 70 90.76 40.84 -18.87
N SER A 71 89.72 41.30 -18.16
CA SER A 71 88.84 42.44 -18.51
C SER A 71 88.22 42.41 -19.92
N GLY A 72 86.89 42.35 -19.99
CA GLY A 72 86.16 42.33 -21.26
C GLY A 72 85.91 43.70 -21.90
N LYS A 73 85.30 43.67 -23.09
CA LYS A 73 84.54 44.76 -23.70
C LYS A 73 83.51 44.16 -24.65
N ALA A 74 82.34 44.78 -24.73
CA ALA A 74 81.45 44.64 -25.87
C ALA A 74 81.65 45.86 -26.77
N ASP A 75 81.58 45.68 -28.09
CA ASP A 75 80.70 46.49 -28.94
C ASP A 75 80.53 45.90 -30.35
N PHE A 76 79.34 46.14 -30.91
CA PHE A 76 78.96 46.19 -32.34
C PHE A 76 78.96 44.95 -33.29
N THR A 77 77.72 44.50 -33.55
CA THR A 77 77.02 44.36 -34.87
C THR A 77 77.24 43.21 -35.88
N THR A 78 76.11 42.90 -36.55
CA THR A 78 75.89 42.28 -37.89
C THR A 78 76.36 40.82 -38.08
N VAL A 79 75.48 39.84 -38.34
CA VAL A 79 74.57 39.60 -39.50
C VAL A 79 75.32 39.27 -40.80
N GLU A 80 75.21 38.00 -41.23
CA GLU A 80 75.15 37.42 -42.60
C GLU A 80 75.48 35.90 -42.49
N THR A 81 74.53 34.96 -42.72
CA THR A 81 74.13 34.28 -43.97
C THR A 81 75.22 33.57 -44.79
N THR A 82 75.20 32.22 -44.77
CA THR A 82 75.22 31.26 -45.93
C THR A 82 75.12 29.84 -45.35
N THR A 83 74.18 28.92 -45.63
CA THR A 83 73.63 28.30 -46.86
C THR A 83 74.55 27.29 -47.59
N GLY A 84 74.07 26.05 -47.77
CA GLY A 84 74.68 24.96 -48.56
C GLY A 84 74.79 23.65 -47.74
N GLN A 85 73.86 22.69 -47.82
CA GLN A 85 73.65 21.66 -48.88
C GLN A 85 74.85 20.68 -49.02
N GLY A 86 74.66 19.35 -49.07
CA GLY A 86 73.44 18.54 -48.92
C GLY A 86 73.69 17.04 -49.22
N GLU A 87 72.64 16.21 -49.05
CA GLU A 87 72.46 14.84 -49.58
C GLU A 87 73.47 13.75 -49.06
N VAL A 88 73.13 12.46 -48.93
CA VAL A 88 72.35 11.54 -49.77
C VAL A 88 71.40 10.63 -48.95
N ALA A 89 70.31 10.15 -49.57
CA ALA A 89 69.29 9.29 -48.96
C ALA A 89 69.37 7.81 -49.41
N SER A 90 68.77 6.89 -48.66
CA SER A 90 68.19 5.64 -49.21
C SER A 90 67.09 5.01 -48.32
N MET A 91 66.07 4.47 -48.99
CA MET A 91 65.06 3.51 -48.47
C MET A 91 65.72 2.12 -48.25
N GLY A 92 65.15 1.12 -47.57
CA GLY A 92 63.86 0.96 -46.87
C GLY A 92 63.51 -0.54 -46.65
N THR A 93 62.32 -0.81 -46.13
CA THR A 93 61.54 -2.09 -46.12
C THR A 93 61.95 -3.34 -45.29
N VAL A 94 61.13 -3.61 -44.25
CA VAL A 94 60.30 -4.84 -43.99
C VAL A 94 60.93 -6.26 -43.97
N SER A 95 60.70 -7.04 -42.88
CA SER A 95 60.03 -8.37 -42.88
C SER A 95 60.25 -9.24 -41.60
N PHE A 96 59.16 -9.87 -41.11
CA PHE A 96 58.95 -11.08 -40.26
C PHE A 96 60.16 -11.92 -39.71
N GLY A 97 60.08 -12.65 -38.59
CA GLY A 97 58.99 -12.93 -37.63
C GLY A 97 58.76 -14.44 -37.36
N SER A 98 58.88 -14.91 -36.10
CA SER A 98 58.32 -16.19 -35.59
C SER A 98 58.51 -16.39 -34.07
N ALA A 99 57.58 -17.13 -33.45
CA ALA A 99 57.56 -17.65 -32.06
C ALA A 99 57.37 -19.21 -32.15
N PRO A 100 56.84 -20.00 -31.17
CA PRO A 100 56.48 -19.77 -29.75
C PRO A 100 56.77 -20.98 -28.77
N THR A 101 56.28 -20.93 -27.51
CA THR A 101 55.76 -22.06 -26.65
C THR A 101 56.70 -23.24 -26.22
N VAL A 102 56.55 -24.02 -25.12
CA VAL A 102 55.63 -24.08 -23.94
C VAL A 102 56.27 -24.88 -22.75
N THR A 103 55.60 -24.86 -21.59
CA THR A 103 55.79 -25.50 -20.24
C THR A 103 55.98 -27.06 -20.20
N PRO A 104 56.20 -27.81 -19.06
CA PRO A 104 55.77 -27.54 -17.66
C PRO A 104 56.64 -28.05 -16.46
N ASP A 105 56.05 -27.98 -15.26
CA ASP A 105 56.60 -28.19 -13.89
C ASP A 105 57.03 -29.62 -13.48
N VAL A 106 57.79 -29.75 -12.36
CA VAL A 106 57.38 -30.47 -11.12
C VAL A 106 58.45 -30.43 -9.99
N LEU A 107 57.96 -30.25 -8.75
CA LEU A 107 58.53 -30.39 -7.39
C LEU A 107 59.93 -31.05 -7.16
N LEU A 108 60.71 -30.48 -6.22
CA LEU A 108 61.25 -31.21 -5.05
C LEU A 108 61.79 -30.28 -3.93
N SER A 109 62.03 -30.85 -2.74
CA SER A 109 62.06 -30.14 -1.45
C SER A 109 63.36 -30.28 -0.63
N ARG A 110 63.78 -29.17 0.00
CA ARG A 110 64.24 -29.01 1.41
C ARG A 110 65.24 -30.03 2.02
N ALA A 111 66.42 -29.54 2.48
CA ALA A 111 66.94 -29.64 3.88
C ALA A 111 68.49 -29.72 4.06
N THR A 112 69.08 -28.62 4.54
CA THR A 112 70.11 -28.48 5.62
C THR A 112 71.31 -29.43 5.82
N SER A 113 72.50 -28.80 5.93
CA SER A 113 73.59 -28.94 6.96
C SER A 113 74.99 -28.90 6.30
N SER A 114 76.12 -28.43 6.85
CA SER A 114 76.53 -27.48 7.93
C SER A 114 78.07 -27.58 8.08
N GLN A 115 78.78 -26.51 8.49
CA GLN A 115 80.25 -26.46 8.85
C GLN A 115 81.24 -26.63 7.67
N TYR A 116 82.35 -25.86 7.50
CA TYR A 116 83.53 -25.69 8.37
C TYR A 116 84.38 -24.43 8.00
N GLN A 117 85.40 -24.12 8.83
CA GLN A 117 86.46 -23.08 8.73
C GLN A 117 87.86 -23.77 8.72
N PRO A 118 89.05 -23.11 8.64
CA PRO A 118 89.47 -21.81 8.05
C PRO A 118 90.87 -21.89 7.32
N THR A 119 91.63 -20.76 7.30
CA THR A 119 93.10 -20.54 7.10
C THR A 119 93.75 -20.40 5.70
N GLU A 120 94.32 -19.18 5.49
CA GLU A 120 95.65 -18.79 4.92
C GLU A 120 96.05 -19.22 3.48
N SER A 121 96.74 -18.44 2.62
CA SER A 121 97.35 -17.08 2.59
C SER A 121 97.55 -16.66 1.09
N GLY A 122 98.05 -15.49 0.63
CA GLY A 122 98.50 -14.23 1.22
C GLY A 122 99.68 -13.57 0.44
N GLN A 123 99.50 -12.44 -0.27
CA GLN A 123 100.60 -11.68 -0.91
C GLN A 123 100.31 -10.16 -1.07
N GLU A 124 101.36 -9.34 -1.09
CA GLU A 124 101.34 -7.89 -0.77
C GLU A 124 101.33 -6.95 -1.98
N LEU A 125 100.91 -5.69 -1.75
CA LEU A 125 101.32 -4.53 -2.57
C LEU A 125 101.35 -3.24 -1.73
N LYS A 126 102.51 -2.58 -1.69
CA LYS A 126 102.83 -1.44 -0.81
C LYS A 126 102.06 -0.16 -1.19
N LYS A 127 101.63 0.61 -0.18
CA LYS A 127 101.27 2.03 -0.30
C LYS A 127 101.79 2.81 0.92
N GLU A 128 102.26 4.03 0.69
CA GLU A 128 102.97 4.84 1.67
C GLU A 128 102.08 5.25 2.85
N GLN A 129 102.57 5.02 4.08
CA GLN A 129 101.96 5.57 5.29
C GLN A 129 102.41 7.01 5.51
N LYS A 130 101.43 7.92 5.58
CA LYS A 130 101.60 9.26 6.14
C LYS A 130 101.09 9.20 7.57
N ASP A 131 101.92 9.56 8.56
CA ASP A 131 101.52 9.49 9.97
C ASP A 131 100.32 10.40 10.26
N SER A 132 99.16 9.77 10.50
CA SER A 132 97.89 10.42 10.80
C SER A 132 97.81 10.86 12.26
N SER A 133 98.62 11.84 12.63
CA SER A 133 98.49 12.54 13.92
C SER A 133 97.18 13.32 13.99
N GLY A 134 96.44 13.18 15.09
CA GLY A 134 95.17 13.87 15.32
C GLY A 134 95.33 15.38 15.47
N ARG A 135 94.44 16.16 14.86
CA ARG A 135 94.49 17.64 14.90
C ARG A 135 93.87 18.19 16.18
N LYS A 136 94.53 19.17 16.80
CA LYS A 136 93.99 19.95 17.93
C LYS A 136 93.39 21.26 17.42
N THR A 137 92.17 21.57 17.84
CA THR A 137 91.38 22.76 17.45
C THR A 137 91.33 23.84 18.53
N ASN A 138 91.83 23.55 19.75
CA ASN A 138 91.80 24.43 20.92
C ASN A 138 90.40 24.95 21.31
N LEU A 139 89.33 24.25 20.94
CA LEU A 139 87.96 24.53 21.34
C LEU A 139 87.57 23.68 22.55
N ASP A 140 86.83 24.28 23.49
CA ASP A 140 86.23 23.58 24.62
C ASP A 140 84.96 22.81 24.20
N PHE A 141 84.62 21.75 24.94
CA PHE A 141 83.43 20.93 24.70
C PHE A 141 82.14 21.77 24.72
N GLN A 142 82.03 22.77 25.60
CA GLN A 142 80.85 23.62 25.65
C GLN A 142 80.68 24.48 24.38
N GLN A 143 81.79 24.87 23.74
CA GLN A 143 81.75 25.58 22.46
C GLN A 143 81.25 24.66 21.34
N TYR A 144 81.67 23.39 21.30
CA TYR A 144 81.12 22.40 20.37
C TYR A 144 79.62 22.19 20.55
N VAL A 145 79.12 22.06 21.78
CA VAL A 145 77.67 21.94 22.05
C VAL A 145 76.91 23.17 21.55
N PHE A 146 77.44 24.37 21.77
CA PHE A 146 76.84 25.62 21.27
C PHE A 146 76.82 25.68 19.72
N ILE A 147 77.91 25.31 19.06
CA ILE A 147 78.01 25.26 17.59
C ILE A 147 77.03 24.23 17.02
N ASN A 148 76.97 23.04 17.60
CA ASN A 148 76.03 21.98 17.21
C ASN A 148 74.59 22.48 17.26
N GLN A 149 74.20 23.17 18.34
CA GLN A 149 72.86 23.74 18.48
C GLN A 149 72.60 24.91 17.50
N MET A 150 73.59 25.79 17.30
CA MET A 150 73.48 26.92 16.36
C MET A 150 73.31 26.43 14.91
N CYS A 151 74.14 25.48 14.49
CA CYS A 151 74.10 24.89 13.16
C CYS A 151 72.91 23.94 12.98
N TYR A 152 72.42 23.28 14.04
CA TYR A 152 71.13 22.62 14.02
C TYR A 152 70.04 23.61 13.59
N HIS A 153 69.97 24.82 14.18
CA HIS A 153 68.96 25.80 13.78
C HIS A 153 69.19 26.39 12.38
N LEU A 154 70.43 26.75 12.02
CA LEU A 154 70.74 27.47 10.78
C LEU A 154 70.93 26.60 9.52
N ALA A 155 71.56 25.44 9.62
CA ALA A 155 72.02 24.68 8.44
C ALA A 155 71.09 23.51 8.05
N LEU A 156 70.37 22.92 9.01
CA LEU A 156 69.41 21.85 8.72
C LEU A 156 68.13 22.39 8.05
N PRO A 157 67.70 21.81 6.91
CA PRO A 157 66.41 22.10 6.31
C PRO A 157 65.25 21.93 7.29
N TRP A 158 64.29 22.85 7.27
CA TRP A 158 63.10 22.81 8.13
C TRP A 158 62.34 21.48 8.01
N TYR A 159 62.33 20.87 6.82
CA TYR A 159 61.67 19.60 6.58
C TYR A 159 62.25 18.45 7.42
N SER A 160 63.58 18.38 7.59
CA SER A 160 64.24 17.38 8.43
C SER A 160 63.80 17.48 9.89
N LYS A 161 63.51 18.70 10.36
CA LYS A 161 63.10 19.01 11.74
C LYS A 161 61.60 18.79 12.00
N TYR A 162 60.75 18.98 10.99
CA TYR A 162 59.29 19.04 11.19
C TYR A 162 58.51 17.91 10.50
N PHE A 163 59.17 17.04 9.72
CA PHE A 163 58.54 15.93 9.00
C PHE A 163 57.57 15.09 9.86
N PRO A 164 57.95 14.55 11.04
CA PRO A 164 57.05 13.70 11.82
C PRO A 164 55.78 14.41 12.29
N TYR A 165 55.90 15.68 12.68
CA TYR A 165 54.79 16.50 13.14
C TYR A 165 53.82 16.84 12.00
N LEU A 166 54.35 17.12 10.80
CA LEU A 166 53.50 17.31 9.61
C LEU A 166 52.79 16.02 9.22
N VAL A 167 53.47 14.87 9.22
CA VAL A 167 52.84 13.57 8.96
C VAL A 167 51.73 13.28 9.97
N LEU A 168 51.95 13.58 11.26
CA LEU A 168 50.93 13.44 12.30
C LEU A 168 49.70 14.32 12.02
N ILE A 169 49.90 15.61 11.73
CA ILE A 169 48.83 16.56 11.39
C ILE A 169 48.05 16.08 10.15
N HIS A 170 48.75 15.68 9.08
CA HIS A 170 48.10 15.17 7.87
C HIS A 170 47.29 13.91 8.15
N THR A 171 47.80 12.99 8.96
CA THR A 171 47.11 11.74 9.30
C THR A 171 45.87 12.00 10.15
N ILE A 172 45.93 12.92 11.13
CA ILE A 172 44.75 13.34 11.91
C ILE A 172 43.68 13.97 11.01
N ILE A 173 44.06 14.86 10.08
CA ILE A 173 43.14 15.46 9.11
C ILE A 173 42.46 14.37 8.26
N LEU A 174 43.21 13.37 7.78
CA LEU A 174 42.64 12.26 7.01
C LEU A 174 41.65 11.43 7.83
N ILE A 175 42.00 11.01 9.05
CA ILE A 175 41.11 10.25 9.96
C ILE A 175 39.82 11.04 10.26
N VAL A 176 39.93 12.31 10.64
CA VAL A 176 38.76 13.16 10.95
C VAL A 176 37.90 13.37 9.70
N SER A 177 38.51 13.57 8.52
CA SER A 177 37.78 13.70 7.26
C SER A 177 37.08 12.41 6.81
N SER A 178 37.54 11.22 7.22
CA SER A 178 36.84 9.96 6.96
C SER A 178 35.54 9.82 7.76
N ASN A 179 35.56 10.28 9.01
CA ASN A 179 34.48 10.01 9.96
C ASN A 179 33.54 11.20 10.20
N PHE A 180 33.75 12.31 9.48
CA PHE A 180 32.96 13.53 9.62
C PHE A 180 31.46 13.31 9.37
N TRP A 181 31.11 12.56 8.31
CA TRP A 181 29.72 12.33 7.93
C TRP A 181 28.92 11.48 8.94
N PHE A 182 29.60 10.61 9.71
CA PHE A 182 28.99 9.88 10.83
C PHE A 182 28.78 10.74 12.08
N LYS A 183 29.65 11.73 12.33
CA LYS A 183 29.62 12.57 13.54
C LYS A 183 28.86 13.89 13.36
N TYR A 184 28.54 14.30 12.13
CA TYR A 184 27.82 15.56 11.85
C TYR A 184 26.31 15.42 12.16
N PRO A 185 25.70 16.25 13.04
CA PRO A 185 24.35 15.99 13.57
C PRO A 185 23.23 15.81 12.54
N LYS A 186 23.25 16.59 11.45
CA LYS A 186 22.18 16.55 10.41
C LYS A 186 22.21 15.27 9.56
N THR A 187 23.36 14.61 9.45
CA THR A 187 23.51 13.33 8.74
C THR A 187 23.43 12.16 9.69
N CYS A 188 24.08 12.26 10.86
CA CYS A 188 24.09 11.25 11.92
C CYS A 188 22.66 10.77 12.29
N SER A 189 21.72 11.69 12.54
CA SER A 189 20.33 11.33 12.89
C SER A 189 19.62 10.50 11.81
N LYS A 190 19.86 10.79 10.53
CA LYS A 190 19.28 10.01 9.41
C LYS A 190 19.94 8.64 9.27
N ILE A 191 21.27 8.58 9.44
CA ILE A 191 22.07 7.35 9.40
C ILE A 191 21.69 6.40 10.54
N GLU A 192 21.57 6.92 11.76
CA GLU A 192 21.16 6.15 12.94
C GLU A 192 19.76 5.57 12.77
N HIS A 193 18.80 6.38 12.30
CA HIS A 193 17.44 5.91 12.04
C HIS A 193 17.39 4.88 10.91
N PHE A 194 18.16 5.06 9.84
CA PHE A 194 18.30 4.07 8.76
C PHE A 194 18.82 2.74 9.28
N VAL A 195 19.95 2.73 10.00
CA VAL A 195 20.57 1.50 10.53
C VAL A 195 19.65 0.83 11.55
N SER A 196 18.91 1.59 12.35
CA SER A 196 17.91 1.06 13.29
C SER A 196 16.76 0.34 12.58
N ILE A 197 16.17 0.97 11.54
CA ILE A 197 15.13 0.32 10.72
C ILE A 197 15.71 -0.90 10.00
N LEU A 198 16.86 -0.78 9.36
CA LEU A 198 17.49 -1.84 8.58
C LEU A 198 17.77 -3.09 9.44
N GLY A 199 18.28 -2.90 10.66
CA GLY A 199 18.44 -3.98 11.63
C GLY A 199 17.11 -4.65 12.00
N LYS A 200 16.04 -3.87 12.23
CA LYS A 200 14.71 -4.42 12.53
C LYS A 200 14.05 -5.10 11.33
N CYS A 201 14.29 -4.64 10.10
CA CYS A 201 13.87 -5.34 8.89
C CYS A 201 14.60 -6.68 8.75
N PHE A 202 15.90 -6.72 9.05
CA PHE A 202 16.69 -7.94 8.99
C PHE A 202 16.33 -8.97 10.07
N GLU A 203 16.04 -8.51 11.30
CA GLU A 203 15.58 -9.35 12.41
C GLU A 203 14.16 -9.90 12.23
N SER A 204 13.32 -9.28 11.40
CA SER A 204 11.89 -9.63 11.30
C SER A 204 11.65 -11.00 10.65
N PRO A 205 10.99 -11.95 11.34
CA PRO A 205 10.64 -13.27 10.79
C PRO A 205 9.77 -13.18 9.53
N TRP A 206 8.95 -12.12 9.41
CA TRP A 206 8.09 -11.86 8.24
C TRP A 206 8.87 -11.89 6.92
N THR A 207 10.06 -11.27 6.87
CA THR A 207 10.86 -11.24 5.63
C THR A 207 11.29 -12.62 5.19
N THR A 208 11.65 -13.48 6.13
CA THR A 208 12.06 -14.86 5.84
C THR A 208 10.88 -15.66 5.33
N LYS A 209 9.69 -15.50 5.93
CA LYS A 209 8.46 -16.13 5.47
C LYS A 209 8.07 -15.68 4.06
N ALA A 210 7.94 -14.37 3.83
CA ALA A 210 7.55 -13.81 2.54
C ALA A 210 8.49 -14.23 1.41
N LEU A 211 9.81 -14.19 1.62
CA LEU A 211 10.79 -14.66 0.64
C LEU A 211 10.71 -16.18 0.41
N SER A 212 10.41 -16.98 1.44
CA SER A 212 10.26 -18.43 1.30
C SER A 212 9.00 -18.85 0.55
N GLU A 213 7.88 -18.14 0.74
CA GLU A 213 6.64 -18.38 -0.01
C GLU A 213 6.84 -18.07 -1.49
N THR A 214 7.47 -16.94 -1.81
CA THR A 214 7.84 -16.59 -3.19
C THR A 214 8.76 -17.61 -3.85
N ALA A 215 9.80 -18.09 -3.16
CA ALA A 215 10.68 -19.13 -3.72
C ALA A 215 9.97 -20.48 -3.96
N CYS A 216 8.89 -20.77 -3.22
CA CYS A 216 8.02 -21.91 -3.48
C CYS A 216 7.08 -21.68 -4.67
N GLU A 217 6.50 -20.48 -4.80
CA GLU A 217 5.68 -20.06 -5.95
C GLU A 217 6.47 -20.24 -7.27
N ASP A 218 7.72 -19.74 -7.33
CA ASP A 218 8.60 -19.86 -8.50
C ASP A 218 8.99 -21.31 -8.84
N SER A 219 9.16 -22.15 -7.82
CA SER A 219 9.51 -23.58 -7.98
C SER A 219 8.35 -24.36 -8.63
N GLU A 220 7.11 -24.07 -8.23
CA GLU A 220 5.90 -24.67 -8.83
C GLU A 220 5.64 -24.14 -10.25
N GLU A 221 5.86 -22.84 -10.51
CA GLU A 221 5.84 -22.29 -11.88
C GLU A 221 6.84 -23.00 -12.79
N ASN A 222 8.09 -23.21 -12.32
CA ASN A 222 9.13 -23.80 -13.13
C ASN A 222 8.86 -25.30 -13.42
N LYS A 223 8.32 -26.05 -12.44
CA LYS A 223 7.79 -27.41 -12.67
C LYS A 223 6.64 -27.44 -13.68
N GLN A 224 5.74 -26.46 -13.65
CA GLN A 224 4.65 -26.36 -14.63
C GLN A 224 5.16 -26.02 -16.04
N ARG A 225 6.23 -25.21 -16.17
CA ARG A 225 6.89 -24.95 -17.46
C ARG A 225 7.58 -26.20 -18.02
N LEU A 226 8.18 -27.05 -17.19
CA LEU A 226 8.75 -28.33 -17.65
C LEU A 226 7.68 -29.38 -17.99
N THR A 227 6.59 -29.47 -17.23
CA THR A 227 5.52 -30.46 -17.48
C THR A 227 4.57 -30.07 -18.62
N GLY A 228 4.42 -28.76 -18.91
CA GLY A 228 3.66 -28.25 -20.05
C GLY A 228 4.26 -28.59 -21.43
N ALA A 229 5.47 -29.13 -21.49
CA ALA A 229 6.16 -29.47 -22.74
C ALA A 229 5.92 -30.92 -23.22
N GLN A 230 5.20 -31.76 -22.46
CA GLN A 230 4.98 -33.17 -22.80
C GLN A 230 3.54 -33.66 -22.53
N SER A 231 2.63 -33.41 -23.48
CA SER A 231 1.52 -34.36 -23.79
C SER A 231 0.69 -33.92 -24.99
N LEU A 232 0.78 -34.68 -26.10
CA LEU A 232 -0.34 -35.24 -26.88
C LEU A 232 0.14 -35.63 -28.30
N PRO A 233 0.13 -36.93 -28.67
CA PRO A 233 0.36 -37.35 -30.04
C PRO A 233 -0.88 -37.07 -30.92
N LYS A 234 -0.62 -36.65 -32.17
CA LYS A 234 -1.66 -36.44 -33.18
C LYS A 234 -2.43 -37.74 -33.45
N TYR A 235 -3.76 -37.69 -33.34
CA TYR A 235 -4.63 -38.64 -34.04
C TYR A 235 -5.14 -37.99 -35.33
N VAL A 236 -4.94 -38.69 -36.45
CA VAL A 236 -5.38 -38.27 -37.78
C VAL A 236 -6.79 -38.80 -38.02
N SER A 237 -7.68 -37.95 -38.54
CA SER A 237 -8.92 -38.37 -39.21
C SER A 237 -9.31 -37.31 -40.23
N THR A 238 -9.36 -37.70 -41.51
CA THR A 238 -9.53 -36.84 -42.68
C THR A 238 -10.88 -37.12 -43.35
N SER A 239 -11.65 -36.08 -43.67
CA SER A 239 -12.60 -36.09 -44.80
C SER A 239 -13.01 -34.67 -45.21
N SER A 240 -12.40 -34.23 -46.30
CA SER A 240 -12.87 -33.30 -47.35
C SER A 240 -14.30 -32.73 -47.30
N ASP A 241 -14.46 -31.42 -47.58
CA ASP A 241 -14.86 -30.96 -48.93
C ASP A 241 -14.65 -29.44 -49.16
N GLU A 242 -14.83 -29.00 -50.42
CA GLU A 242 -14.25 -27.79 -51.04
C GLU A 242 -15.00 -26.45 -50.83
N GLY A 243 -14.34 -25.35 -51.23
CA GLY A 243 -15.05 -24.18 -51.81
C GLY A 243 -14.72 -22.80 -51.21
N SER A 244 -14.31 -21.85 -52.08
CA SER A 244 -14.19 -20.42 -51.78
C SER A 244 -14.55 -19.59 -53.04
N PRO A 245 -14.70 -18.25 -53.03
CA PRO A 245 -14.69 -17.30 -51.89
C PRO A 245 -15.85 -16.25 -51.91
N SER A 246 -15.83 -15.33 -50.92
CA SER A 246 -16.23 -13.90 -50.99
C SER A 246 -17.46 -13.35 -50.22
N ALA A 247 -17.24 -12.14 -49.68
CA ALA A 247 -18.17 -11.05 -49.32
C ALA A 247 -19.01 -11.07 -48.02
N SER A 248 -18.59 -10.19 -47.10
CA SER A 248 -19.40 -9.29 -46.24
C SER A 248 -20.27 -9.84 -45.08
N THR A 249 -19.71 -9.80 -43.86
CA THR A 249 -20.26 -9.05 -42.70
C THR A 249 -19.27 -9.06 -41.52
N PRO A 250 -19.12 -7.97 -40.73
CA PRO A 250 -18.28 -7.97 -39.55
C PRO A 250 -19.03 -8.61 -38.37
N MET A 251 -18.65 -9.82 -37.97
CA MET A 251 -19.19 -10.41 -36.73
C MET A 251 -18.58 -9.75 -35.50
N ILE A 252 -19.47 -9.26 -34.63
CA ILE A 252 -19.16 -8.68 -33.33
C ILE A 252 -18.39 -9.68 -32.48
N THR A 253 -17.18 -9.30 -32.07
CA THR A 253 -16.34 -10.07 -31.15
C THR A 253 -17.00 -10.13 -29.77
N LYS A 254 -17.48 -11.31 -29.37
CA LYS A 254 -17.77 -11.59 -27.95
C LYS A 254 -16.47 -11.50 -27.16
N SER A 255 -16.27 -10.41 -26.43
CA SER A 255 -15.18 -10.28 -25.46
C SER A 255 -15.42 -11.26 -24.30
N GLY A 256 -14.77 -12.42 -24.37
CA GLY A 256 -14.77 -13.38 -23.27
C GLY A 256 -14.14 -12.75 -22.03
N PHE A 257 -14.88 -12.79 -20.92
CA PHE A 257 -14.44 -12.22 -19.64
C PHE A 257 -13.23 -13.02 -19.13
N LYS A 258 -12.07 -12.36 -18.94
CA LYS A 258 -10.90 -12.99 -18.31
C LYS A 258 -11.13 -13.05 -16.81
N PHE A 259 -11.35 -14.24 -16.27
CA PHE A 259 -11.17 -14.48 -14.85
C PHE A 259 -9.69 -14.27 -14.49
N SER A 260 -9.42 -13.72 -13.30
CA SER A 260 -8.06 -13.73 -12.74
C SER A 260 -7.70 -15.19 -12.50
N ALA A 261 -6.65 -15.67 -13.17
CA ALA A 261 -6.31 -17.09 -13.21
C ALA A 261 -5.38 -17.47 -12.06
N ASP A 262 -5.80 -17.17 -10.83
CA ASP A 262 -5.18 -17.75 -9.65
C ASP A 262 -5.56 -19.23 -9.62
N LYS A 263 -4.58 -20.09 -9.94
CA LYS A 263 -4.72 -21.54 -9.90
C LYS A 263 -4.85 -22.00 -8.44
N PRO A 264 -5.58 -23.10 -8.18
CA PRO A 264 -5.76 -23.59 -6.81
C PRO A 264 -4.41 -23.90 -6.16
N MET A 265 -4.06 -23.14 -5.12
CA MET A 265 -2.97 -23.51 -4.22
C MET A 265 -3.30 -24.86 -3.59
N ILE A 266 -2.47 -25.85 -3.86
CA ILE A 266 -2.35 -27.00 -2.97
C ILE A 266 -1.60 -26.47 -1.74
N GLU A 267 -2.31 -26.30 -0.62
CA GLU A 267 -1.73 -25.91 0.65
C GLU A 267 -0.68 -26.95 1.10
N VAL A 268 0.58 -26.73 0.73
CA VAL A 268 1.71 -27.29 1.48
C VAL A 268 1.77 -26.49 2.79
N PRO A 269 1.62 -27.11 3.97
CA PRO A 269 1.60 -26.38 5.23
C PRO A 269 2.99 -25.78 5.47
N SER A 270 3.16 -24.48 5.20
CA SER A 270 4.39 -23.75 5.50
C SER A 270 4.51 -23.59 7.01
N VAL A 271 5.35 -24.43 7.62
CA VAL A 271 5.55 -24.51 9.09
C VAL A 271 6.37 -23.33 9.61
N THR A 272 5.87 -22.11 9.39
CA THR A 272 6.18 -20.90 10.15
C THR A 272 4.86 -20.15 10.38
N ILE A 273 4.19 -20.53 11.45
CA ILE A 273 3.11 -19.72 12.02
C ILE A 273 3.77 -18.41 12.45
N LEU A 274 3.38 -17.31 11.80
CA LEU A 274 3.79 -15.99 12.25
C LEU A 274 2.97 -15.68 13.50
N ASP A 275 3.60 -15.62 14.66
CA ASP A 275 2.91 -15.26 15.89
C ASP A 275 2.28 -13.87 15.75
N LYS A 276 1.12 -13.66 16.37
CA LYS A 276 0.39 -12.37 16.36
C LYS A 276 1.32 -11.18 16.65
N LYS A 277 2.20 -11.37 17.62
CA LYS A 277 3.20 -10.39 18.08
C LYS A 277 4.20 -10.00 16.98
N ASP A 278 4.56 -10.92 16.09
CA ASP A 278 5.49 -10.66 15.00
C ASP A 278 4.78 -10.02 13.80
N GLY A 279 3.52 -10.36 13.56
CA GLY A 279 2.66 -9.67 12.60
C GLY A 279 2.41 -8.21 12.96
N GLU A 280 2.09 -7.91 14.23
CA GLU A 280 1.95 -6.54 14.73
C GLU A 280 3.26 -5.75 14.65
N GLN A 281 4.40 -6.38 14.97
CA GLN A 281 5.73 -5.76 14.81
C GLN A 281 6.04 -5.46 13.34
N ALA A 282 5.76 -6.39 12.41
CA ALA A 282 5.95 -6.18 10.98
C ALA A 282 5.07 -5.03 10.46
N LYS A 283 3.79 -4.97 10.86
CA LYS A 283 2.86 -3.88 10.53
C LYS A 283 3.36 -2.52 11.02
N ALA A 284 3.86 -2.45 12.25
CA ALA A 284 4.49 -1.24 12.79
C ALA A 284 5.80 -0.86 12.06
N LEU A 285 6.48 -1.83 11.44
CA LEU A 285 7.70 -1.61 10.67
C LEU A 285 7.42 -1.09 9.26
N PHE A 286 6.38 -1.60 8.57
CA PHE A 286 5.88 -1.02 7.30
C PHE A 286 5.59 0.48 7.44
N GLU A 287 4.86 0.88 8.49
CA GLU A 287 4.55 2.30 8.77
C GLU A 287 5.82 3.13 9.00
N LYS A 288 6.79 2.60 9.76
CA LYS A 288 8.09 3.26 10.00
C LYS A 288 8.90 3.41 8.71
N VAL A 289 8.97 2.37 7.88
CA VAL A 289 9.67 2.38 6.59
C VAL A 289 9.05 3.43 5.67
N ARG A 290 7.72 3.45 5.53
CA ARG A 290 6.98 4.42 4.70
C ARG A 290 7.24 5.86 5.15
N LYS A 291 7.16 6.13 6.46
CA LYS A 291 7.40 7.46 7.04
C LYS A 291 8.88 7.89 6.94
N PHE A 292 9.81 6.96 7.13
CA PHE A 292 11.24 7.23 7.01
C PHE A 292 11.66 7.50 5.56
N ARG A 293 11.13 6.73 4.60
CA ARG A 293 11.31 6.95 3.16
C ARG A 293 10.98 8.39 2.78
N ALA A 294 9.77 8.85 3.10
CA ALA A 294 9.33 10.22 2.82
C ALA A 294 10.25 11.29 3.47
N HIS A 295 10.82 11.03 4.65
CA HIS A 295 11.72 11.98 5.33
C HIS A 295 13.15 12.04 4.74
N VAL A 296 13.58 11.01 4.01
CA VAL A 296 14.96 10.92 3.49
C VAL A 296 15.03 11.11 1.97
N GLU A 297 14.00 10.76 1.20
CA GLU A 297 13.93 11.02 -0.24
C GLU A 297 14.04 12.53 -0.58
N ASP A 298 13.52 13.43 0.28
CA ASP A 298 13.59 14.89 0.10
C ASP A 298 15.02 15.48 0.29
N SER A 299 16.01 14.64 0.62
CA SER A 299 17.32 15.06 1.12
C SER A 299 18.46 14.53 0.29
N ASP A 300 19.50 15.34 0.18
CA ASP A 300 20.64 15.16 -0.73
C ASP A 300 21.97 15.44 0.01
N LEU A 301 21.91 15.54 1.34
CA LEU A 301 22.97 16.05 2.21
C LEU A 301 24.02 14.98 2.51
N ILE A 302 23.60 13.72 2.72
CA ILE A 302 24.51 12.60 3.00
C ILE A 302 25.38 12.35 1.77
N TYR A 303 24.77 12.26 0.58
CA TYR A 303 25.50 12.10 -0.68
C TYR A 303 26.49 13.25 -0.91
N LYS A 304 26.03 14.51 -0.80
CA LYS A 304 26.90 15.69 -0.97
C LYS A 304 28.06 15.73 0.01
N LEU A 305 27.84 15.31 1.26
CA LEU A 305 28.88 15.28 2.28
C LEU A 305 29.91 14.18 2.01
N TYR A 306 29.47 13.01 1.55
CA TYR A 306 30.35 11.90 1.17
C TYR A 306 31.17 12.21 -0.10
N VAL A 307 30.58 12.86 -1.11
CA VAL A 307 31.32 13.41 -2.26
C VAL A 307 32.36 14.43 -1.78
N GLY A 308 31.95 15.40 -0.96
CA GLY A 308 32.81 16.46 -0.46
C GLY A 308 34.03 15.95 0.31
N GLN A 309 33.84 15.04 1.26
CA GLN A 309 34.97 14.46 2.01
C GLN A 309 35.91 13.66 1.10
N THR A 310 35.39 12.92 0.11
CA THR A 310 36.22 12.13 -0.81
C THR A 310 37.07 13.03 -1.70
N VAL A 311 36.50 14.12 -2.24
CA VAL A 311 37.25 15.13 -3.00
C VAL A 311 38.32 15.80 -2.12
N ILE A 312 37.99 16.18 -0.88
CA ILE A 312 38.95 16.78 0.06
C ILE A 312 40.13 15.83 0.35
N LYS A 313 39.86 14.54 0.59
CA LYS A 313 40.91 13.52 0.79
C LYS A 313 41.82 13.41 -0.45
N THR A 314 41.25 13.34 -1.66
CA THR A 314 42.01 13.26 -2.92
C THR A 314 42.87 14.51 -3.16
N VAL A 315 42.35 15.71 -2.89
CA VAL A 315 43.13 16.96 -2.97
C VAL A 315 44.25 16.97 -1.92
N LYS A 316 44.01 16.51 -0.70
CA LYS A 316 45.05 16.38 0.34
C LYS A 316 46.12 15.36 -0.04
N PHE A 317 45.75 14.22 -0.62
CA PHE A 317 46.69 13.24 -1.17
C PHE A 317 47.62 13.87 -2.21
N ILE A 318 47.06 14.55 -3.22
CA ILE A 318 47.86 15.21 -4.29
C ILE A 318 48.80 16.26 -3.71
N PHE A 319 48.32 17.08 -2.77
CA PHE A 319 49.12 18.07 -2.07
C PHE A 319 50.30 17.44 -1.32
N ILE A 320 50.05 16.38 -0.54
CA ILE A 320 51.08 15.67 0.23
C ILE A 320 52.11 15.05 -0.70
N LEU A 321 51.68 14.32 -1.75
CA LEU A 321 52.58 13.68 -2.70
C LEU A 321 53.48 14.71 -3.41
N CYS A 322 52.91 15.83 -3.86
CA CYS A 322 53.63 16.89 -4.56
C CYS A 322 54.74 17.53 -3.70
N TYR A 323 54.45 17.92 -2.45
CA TYR A 323 55.49 18.53 -1.62
C TYR A 323 56.50 17.47 -1.12
N THR A 324 56.05 16.27 -0.70
CA THR A 324 56.94 15.25 -0.13
C THR A 324 57.99 14.77 -1.14
N ALA A 325 57.60 14.57 -2.41
CA ALA A 325 58.50 14.13 -3.47
C ALA A 325 59.71 15.07 -3.66
N ASN A 326 59.48 16.39 -3.56
CA ASN A 326 60.55 17.39 -3.72
C ASN A 326 61.59 17.29 -2.59
N PHE A 327 61.17 17.03 -1.34
CA PHE A 327 62.07 17.03 -0.18
C PHE A 327 62.87 15.74 0.02
N VAL A 328 62.52 14.62 -0.64
CA VAL A 328 63.30 13.36 -0.58
C VAL A 328 64.77 13.56 -0.99
N ASN A 329 65.01 14.47 -1.95
CA ASN A 329 66.33 14.81 -2.46
C ASN A 329 67.07 15.86 -1.62
N THR A 330 66.38 16.57 -0.73
CA THR A 330 66.95 17.63 0.13
C THR A 330 67.54 17.10 1.44
N ILE A 331 67.23 15.86 1.83
CA ILE A 331 67.80 15.23 3.04
C ILE A 331 69.19 14.66 2.70
N SER A 332 70.24 15.37 3.10
CA SER A 332 71.64 14.96 3.07
C SER A 332 72.14 14.54 4.46
N PHE A 333 73.24 13.78 4.51
CA PHE A 333 73.92 13.42 5.76
C PHE A 333 74.87 14.53 6.23
N GLU A 334 75.53 15.20 5.28
CA GLU A 334 76.45 16.32 5.51
C GLU A 334 75.80 17.66 5.19
N HIS A 335 76.14 18.67 5.98
CA HIS A 335 75.70 20.06 5.85
C HIS A 335 76.86 21.02 6.15
N ILE A 336 77.11 21.99 5.26
CA ILE A 336 78.07 23.07 5.52
C ILE A 336 77.32 24.19 6.27
N CYS A 337 77.83 24.57 7.43
CA CYS A 337 77.30 25.62 8.28
C CYS A 337 78.28 26.79 8.38
N ASN A 338 77.83 27.99 8.02
CA ASN A 338 78.60 29.23 8.11
C ASN A 338 77.94 30.19 9.13
N PRO A 339 78.07 29.94 10.44
CA PRO A 339 77.45 30.75 11.48
C PRO A 339 78.22 32.07 11.69
N LYS A 340 77.51 33.18 11.91
CA LYS A 340 78.09 34.51 12.14
C LYS A 340 78.66 34.67 13.57
N VAL A 341 79.53 33.76 13.99
CA VAL A 341 80.06 33.63 15.36
C VAL A 341 81.60 33.56 15.42
N GLU A 342 82.28 33.98 14.35
CA GLU A 342 83.74 34.01 14.23
C GLU A 342 84.42 34.69 15.43
N HIS A 343 83.89 35.82 15.90
CA HIS A 343 84.38 36.54 17.09
C HIS A 343 84.35 35.70 18.40
N LEU A 344 83.49 34.69 18.49
CA LEU A 344 83.30 33.89 19.72
C LEU A 344 84.11 32.59 19.74
N ILE A 345 84.44 32.06 18.54
CA ILE A 345 84.93 30.68 18.35
C ILE A 345 86.17 30.61 17.44
N GLY A 346 86.46 31.65 16.65
CA GLY A 346 87.66 31.73 15.80
C GLY A 346 87.59 30.98 14.46
N TYR A 347 86.43 30.41 14.10
CA TYR A 347 86.21 29.69 12.84
C TYR A 347 84.95 30.18 12.12
N THR A 348 85.02 30.24 10.78
CA THR A 348 83.95 30.75 9.90
C THR A 348 83.06 29.68 9.28
N GLN A 349 83.62 28.48 9.07
CA GLN A 349 82.97 27.36 8.38
C GLN A 349 83.07 26.09 9.22
N PHE A 350 81.93 25.42 9.38
CA PHE A 350 81.80 24.14 10.07
C PHE A 350 81.15 23.12 9.15
N GLU A 351 81.63 21.88 9.21
CA GLU A 351 81.02 20.74 8.54
C GLU A 351 80.24 19.93 9.58
N CYS A 352 78.95 19.75 9.33
CA CYS A 352 77.98 19.19 10.26
C CYS A 352 77.39 17.90 9.71
N THR A 353 77.32 16.86 10.55
CA THR A 353 76.69 15.57 10.22
C THR A 353 75.35 15.42 10.92
N HIS A 354 74.33 14.92 10.21
CA HIS A 354 73.00 14.65 10.75
C HIS A 354 72.77 13.15 10.90
N ASN A 355 72.82 12.65 12.14
CA ASN A 355 72.76 11.21 12.42
C ASN A 355 71.44 10.54 11.96
N MET A 356 70.32 11.28 11.94
CA MET A 356 69.00 10.75 11.59
C MET A 356 68.68 10.81 10.09
N ALA A 357 69.49 11.47 9.26
CA ALA A 357 69.20 11.69 7.83
C ALA A 357 68.83 10.40 7.07
N TYR A 358 69.60 9.32 7.24
CA TYR A 358 69.33 8.03 6.58
C TYR A 358 68.03 7.36 7.07
N MET A 359 67.73 7.46 8.37
CA MET A 359 66.52 6.86 8.94
C MET A 359 65.27 7.65 8.53
N LEU A 360 65.33 8.98 8.61
CA LEU A 360 64.27 9.88 8.14
C LEU A 360 64.01 9.69 6.64
N LYS A 361 65.04 9.55 5.81
CA LYS A 361 64.88 9.30 4.36
C LYS A 361 64.18 7.97 4.07
N LYS A 362 64.53 6.88 4.76
CA LYS A 362 63.84 5.59 4.63
C LYS A 362 62.38 5.66 5.10
N LEU A 363 62.13 6.35 6.21
CA LEU A 363 60.80 6.50 6.80
C LEU A 363 59.88 7.40 5.95
N LEU A 364 60.46 8.42 5.31
CA LEU A 364 59.80 9.26 4.30
C LEU A 364 59.41 8.47 3.05
N ILE A 365 60.30 7.63 2.51
CA ILE A 365 59.99 6.78 1.35
C ILE A 365 58.86 5.79 1.71
N SER A 366 58.90 5.21 2.92
CA SER A 366 57.82 4.36 3.43
C SER A 366 56.49 5.13 3.56
N TYR A 367 56.52 6.36 4.08
CA TYR A 367 55.33 7.21 4.16
C TYR A 367 54.75 7.58 2.79
N ILE A 368 55.60 7.93 1.82
CA ILE A 368 55.18 8.22 0.44
C ILE A 368 54.52 6.98 -0.18
N SER A 369 55.07 5.78 0.04
CA SER A 369 54.47 4.52 -0.42
C SER A 369 53.06 4.31 0.15
N LEU A 370 52.88 4.50 1.47
CA LEU A 370 51.56 4.42 2.12
C LEU A 370 50.58 5.47 1.59
N ILE A 371 51.04 6.71 1.40
CA ILE A 371 50.26 7.81 0.80
C ILE A 371 49.85 7.51 -0.65
N CYS A 372 50.71 6.87 -1.45
CA CYS A 372 50.37 6.46 -2.82
C CYS A 372 49.28 5.37 -2.84
N VAL A 373 49.36 4.37 -1.95
CA VAL A 373 48.30 3.35 -1.81
C VAL A 373 46.98 4.02 -1.37
N TYR A 374 47.03 4.92 -0.39
CA TYR A 374 45.86 5.69 0.07
C TYR A 374 45.24 6.50 -1.08
N GLY A 375 46.07 7.22 -1.84
CA GLY A 375 45.66 7.99 -3.00
C GLY A 375 45.01 7.16 -4.10
N PHE A 376 45.55 5.97 -4.40
CA PHE A 376 44.97 5.07 -5.40
C PHE A 376 43.56 4.61 -5.01
N ILE A 377 43.34 4.27 -3.73
CA ILE A 377 42.00 3.92 -3.23
C ILE A 377 41.06 5.12 -3.28
N CYS A 378 41.53 6.32 -2.89
CA CYS A 378 40.78 7.58 -3.01
C CYS A 378 40.36 7.91 -4.45
N LEU A 379 41.22 7.62 -5.43
CA LEU A 379 40.91 7.80 -6.86
C LEU A 379 39.92 6.74 -7.35
N TYR A 380 40.04 5.49 -6.90
CA TYR A 380 39.08 4.43 -7.18
C TYR A 380 37.68 4.76 -6.63
N THR A 381 37.57 5.19 -5.37
CA THR A 381 36.28 5.54 -4.77
C THR A 381 35.65 6.76 -5.43
N LEU A 382 36.44 7.77 -5.77
CA LEU A 382 35.99 8.94 -6.53
C LEU A 382 35.51 8.54 -7.94
N PHE A 383 36.22 7.65 -8.63
CA PHE A 383 35.81 7.11 -9.93
C PHE A 383 34.49 6.34 -9.85
N TRP A 384 34.35 5.45 -8.85
CA TRP A 384 33.11 4.70 -8.58
C TRP A 384 31.92 5.65 -8.35
N LEU A 385 32.13 6.68 -7.50
CA LEU A 385 31.12 7.67 -7.10
C LEU A 385 30.58 8.53 -8.26
N PHE A 386 31.38 8.72 -9.32
CA PHE A 386 30.99 9.47 -10.54
C PHE A 386 30.57 8.57 -11.71
N ARG A 387 30.89 7.27 -11.68
CA ARG A 387 30.52 6.31 -12.74
C ARG A 387 29.13 5.72 -12.54
N ILE A 388 28.71 5.52 -11.31
CA ILE A 388 27.41 4.93 -10.96
C ILE A 388 26.44 6.06 -10.56
N PRO A 389 25.18 6.07 -11.05
CA PRO A 389 24.17 7.05 -10.65
C PRO A 389 23.63 6.75 -9.24
N LEU A 390 24.43 7.01 -8.20
CA LEU A 390 24.14 6.66 -6.80
C LEU A 390 22.96 7.42 -6.17
N LYS A 391 22.34 8.34 -6.91
CA LYS A 391 21.11 9.05 -6.52
C LYS A 391 19.83 8.31 -6.88
N GLU A 392 19.91 7.23 -7.65
CA GLU A 392 18.76 6.40 -7.99
C GLU A 392 19.12 4.94 -7.68
N TYR A 393 18.26 4.25 -6.94
CA TYR A 393 18.42 2.83 -6.60
C TYR A 393 17.21 2.07 -7.13
N SER A 394 17.47 1.13 -8.03
CA SER A 394 16.46 0.27 -8.64
C SER A 394 16.47 -1.10 -7.98
N PHE A 395 15.29 -1.59 -7.62
CA PHE A 395 15.11 -2.94 -7.08
C PHE A 395 14.92 -4.01 -8.18
N GLU A 396 15.37 -3.75 -9.42
CA GLU A 396 15.23 -4.65 -10.59
C GLU A 396 15.60 -6.10 -10.29
N LYS A 397 16.81 -6.36 -9.77
CA LYS A 397 17.24 -7.72 -9.36
C LYS A 397 16.31 -8.37 -8.34
N VAL A 398 15.68 -7.60 -7.45
CA VAL A 398 14.72 -8.12 -6.46
C VAL A 398 13.35 -8.37 -7.10
N ARG A 399 12.91 -7.54 -8.05
CA ARG A 399 11.69 -7.73 -8.85
C ARG A 399 11.80 -8.90 -9.84
N GLU A 400 13.02 -9.27 -10.25
CA GLU A 400 13.29 -10.46 -11.07
C GLU A 400 13.39 -11.75 -10.24
N GLU A 401 13.96 -11.67 -9.03
CA GLU A 401 14.19 -12.81 -8.13
C GLU A 401 13.04 -13.01 -7.12
N SER A 402 11.96 -12.22 -7.20
CA SER A 402 10.77 -12.36 -6.35
C SER A 402 9.49 -11.94 -7.07
N SER A 403 8.36 -12.55 -6.71
CA SER A 403 7.02 -12.24 -7.24
C SER A 403 6.52 -10.81 -6.91
N PHE A 404 7.26 -10.05 -6.11
CA PHE A 404 6.96 -8.65 -5.75
C PHE A 404 7.45 -7.66 -6.81
N SER A 405 6.73 -7.60 -7.93
CA SER A 405 6.99 -6.62 -9.01
C SER A 405 6.63 -5.17 -8.65
N ASP A 406 5.89 -4.95 -7.56
CA ASP A 406 5.39 -3.66 -7.11
C ASP A 406 6.41 -2.82 -6.31
N ILE A 407 7.61 -3.36 -6.04
CA ILE A 407 8.63 -2.66 -5.26
C ILE A 407 9.04 -1.35 -5.97
N PRO A 408 8.87 -0.18 -5.32
CA PRO A 408 9.16 1.11 -5.90
C PRO A 408 10.65 1.43 -5.90
N ASP A 409 11.12 2.07 -6.97
CA ASP A 409 12.47 2.61 -7.06
C ASP A 409 12.63 3.86 -6.18
N VAL A 410 13.83 4.07 -5.63
CA VAL A 410 14.09 5.08 -4.59
C VAL A 410 15.19 6.05 -4.99
N LYS A 411 15.16 7.27 -4.42
CA LYS A 411 16.00 8.41 -4.85
C LYS A 411 16.80 9.08 -3.72
N ASN A 412 17.75 9.92 -4.13
CA ASN A 412 18.57 10.84 -3.33
C ASN A 412 19.32 10.17 -2.16
N ASP A 413 19.33 10.75 -0.95
CA ASP A 413 20.11 10.24 0.19
C ASP A 413 19.77 8.78 0.55
N PHE A 414 18.52 8.34 0.35
CA PHE A 414 18.09 6.97 0.65
C PHE A 414 18.65 5.97 -0.38
N ALA A 415 18.61 6.32 -1.66
CA ALA A 415 19.26 5.54 -2.72
C ALA A 415 20.77 5.38 -2.46
N PHE A 416 21.43 6.46 -2.06
CA PHE A 416 22.85 6.44 -1.71
C PHE A 416 23.14 5.50 -0.52
N LEU A 417 22.32 5.56 0.55
CA LEU A 417 22.46 4.67 1.70
C LEU A 417 22.25 3.20 1.34
N LEU A 418 21.27 2.88 0.48
CA LEU A 418 21.07 1.52 -0.02
C LEU A 418 22.25 1.03 -0.87
N HIS A 419 22.78 1.85 -1.77
CA HIS A 419 23.99 1.51 -2.54
C HIS A 419 25.17 1.21 -1.61
N MET A 420 25.37 1.98 -0.54
CA MET A 420 26.45 1.74 0.44
C MET A 420 26.27 0.42 1.21
N VAL A 421 25.03 0.03 1.52
CA VAL A 421 24.70 -1.26 2.16
C VAL A 421 24.86 -2.43 1.19
N ASP A 422 24.51 -2.26 -0.10
CA ASP A 422 24.63 -3.32 -1.11
C ASP A 422 26.10 -3.71 -1.36
N GLN A 423 27.04 -2.77 -1.18
CA GLN A 423 28.48 -3.04 -1.18
C GLN A 423 28.99 -3.78 0.08
N TYR A 424 28.18 -3.87 1.14
CA TYR A 424 28.47 -4.66 2.34
C TYR A 424 27.84 -6.06 2.22
N ASP A 425 26.52 -6.15 2.02
CA ASP A 425 25.79 -7.40 1.78
C ASP A 425 24.40 -7.15 1.15
N GLN A 426 24.16 -7.76 -0.01
CA GLN A 426 22.91 -7.67 -0.78
C GLN A 426 21.70 -8.31 -0.07
N LEU A 427 21.89 -9.12 0.98
CA LEU A 427 20.78 -9.69 1.75
C LEU A 427 19.98 -8.62 2.49
N TYR A 428 20.64 -7.52 2.90
CA TYR A 428 19.97 -6.39 3.55
C TYR A 428 19.04 -5.64 2.58
N SER A 429 19.51 -5.32 1.35
CA SER A 429 18.68 -4.67 0.34
C SER A 429 17.49 -5.54 -0.08
N LYS A 430 17.71 -6.86 -0.26
CA LYS A 430 16.64 -7.84 -0.51
C LYS A 430 15.57 -7.87 0.59
N ARG A 431 15.95 -8.08 1.85
CA ARG A 431 14.99 -8.12 2.98
C ARG A 431 14.28 -6.79 3.21
N PHE A 432 14.98 -5.68 2.97
CA PHE A 432 14.39 -4.35 3.07
C PHE A 432 13.35 -4.09 1.96
N GLY A 433 13.62 -4.53 0.73
CA GLY A 433 12.71 -4.37 -0.42
C GLY A 433 11.31 -4.97 -0.18
N VAL A 434 11.22 -6.07 0.55
CA VAL A 434 9.93 -6.69 0.96
C VAL A 434 9.06 -5.71 1.77
N PHE A 435 9.66 -4.87 2.62
CA PHE A 435 8.93 -3.85 3.40
C PHE A 435 8.57 -2.58 2.60
N LEU A 436 8.94 -2.50 1.32
CA LEU A 436 8.50 -1.46 0.38
C LEU A 436 7.35 -1.93 -0.54
N SER A 437 7.01 -3.22 -0.54
CA SER A 437 5.92 -3.79 -1.34
C SER A 437 4.55 -3.63 -0.66
N GLU A 438 3.59 -3.06 -1.39
CA GLU A 438 2.19 -2.97 -0.97
C GLU A 438 1.50 -4.34 -1.03
N VAL A 439 1.89 -5.19 -1.99
CA VAL A 439 1.42 -6.59 -2.08
C VAL A 439 1.89 -7.38 -0.86
N SER A 440 3.12 -7.18 -0.38
CA SER A 440 3.59 -7.77 0.88
C SER A 440 2.82 -7.25 2.09
N GLU A 441 2.56 -5.94 2.17
CA GLU A 441 1.74 -5.37 3.26
C GLU A 441 0.31 -5.95 3.25
N ASN A 442 -0.27 -6.18 2.07
CA ASN A 442 -1.58 -6.80 1.92
C ASN A 442 -1.58 -8.30 2.30
N LYS A 443 -0.58 -9.10 1.88
CA LYS A 443 -0.41 -10.49 2.35
C LYS A 443 -0.28 -10.55 3.89
N LEU A 444 0.44 -9.61 4.51
CA LEU A 444 0.54 -9.51 5.97
C LEU A 444 -0.81 -9.19 6.64
N ARG A 445 -1.56 -8.23 6.08
CA ARG A 445 -2.90 -7.86 6.58
C ARG A 445 -3.88 -9.04 6.49
N GLU A 446 -3.83 -9.82 5.42
CA GLU A 446 -4.64 -11.03 5.19
C GLU A 446 -4.36 -12.10 6.27
N ILE A 447 -3.08 -12.43 6.50
CA ILE A 447 -2.66 -13.38 7.55
C ILE A 447 -3.02 -12.87 8.96
N SER A 448 -2.83 -11.58 9.23
CA SER A 448 -3.19 -10.96 10.51
C SER A 448 -4.71 -11.01 10.74
N LEU A 449 -5.51 -10.78 9.71
CA LEU A 449 -6.98 -10.86 9.77
C LEU A 449 -7.44 -12.29 10.11
N ASN A 450 -6.88 -13.29 9.43
CA ASN A 450 -7.16 -14.71 9.68
C ASN A 450 -6.78 -15.14 11.11
N HIS A 451 -5.71 -14.58 11.69
CA HIS A 451 -5.34 -14.86 13.08
C HIS A 451 -6.24 -14.12 14.10
N GLU A 452 -6.77 -12.95 13.77
CA GLU A 452 -7.70 -12.20 14.64
C GLU A 452 -9.15 -12.71 14.60
N TRP A 453 -9.55 -13.37 13.50
CA TRP A 453 -10.90 -13.85 13.24
C TRP A 453 -10.93 -15.37 13.12
N THR A 454 -10.74 -16.04 14.26
CA THR A 454 -10.91 -17.48 14.38
C THR A 454 -12.37 -17.91 14.24
N PHE A 455 -12.58 -19.18 13.85
CA PHE A 455 -13.89 -19.82 13.73
C PHE A 455 -14.80 -19.56 14.94
N GLU A 456 -14.29 -19.76 16.17
CA GLU A 456 -15.08 -19.62 17.39
C GLU A 456 -15.56 -18.17 17.62
N LYS A 457 -14.73 -17.18 17.27
CA LYS A 457 -15.09 -15.76 17.33
C LYS A 457 -16.13 -15.40 16.28
N LEU A 458 -15.97 -15.88 15.04
CA LEU A 458 -16.96 -15.66 13.98
C LEU A 458 -18.31 -16.28 14.36
N ARG A 459 -18.31 -17.47 14.96
CA ARG A 459 -19.52 -18.17 15.42
C ARG A 459 -20.32 -17.38 16.48
N GLN A 460 -19.64 -16.61 17.34
CA GLN A 460 -20.30 -15.70 18.29
C GLN A 460 -21.01 -14.51 17.63
N HIS A 461 -20.62 -14.16 16.40
CA HIS A 461 -21.24 -13.11 15.59
C HIS A 461 -22.31 -13.62 14.62
N VAL A 462 -22.57 -14.93 14.56
CA VAL A 462 -23.69 -15.48 13.80
C VAL A 462 -24.99 -15.21 14.54
N SER A 463 -25.96 -14.62 13.85
CA SER A 463 -27.29 -14.30 14.40
C SER A 463 -28.39 -14.93 13.55
N ARG A 464 -29.63 -14.94 14.07
CA ARG A 464 -30.80 -15.36 13.30
C ARG A 464 -31.63 -14.15 12.91
N ASN A 465 -32.03 -14.10 11.64
CA ASN A 465 -32.83 -13.00 11.12
C ASN A 465 -34.34 -13.25 11.24
N ALA A 466 -35.14 -12.27 10.80
CA ALA A 466 -36.60 -12.34 10.89
C ALA A 466 -37.24 -13.46 10.03
N GLN A 467 -36.47 -14.09 9.13
CA GLN A 467 -36.86 -15.25 8.34
C GLN A 467 -36.32 -16.58 8.92
N ASP A 468 -35.81 -16.57 10.17
CA ASP A 468 -35.15 -17.68 10.88
C ASP A 468 -33.92 -18.28 10.16
N LYS A 469 -33.32 -17.52 9.24
CA LYS A 469 -32.05 -17.89 8.57
C LYS A 469 -30.85 -17.53 9.44
N GLN A 470 -29.77 -18.31 9.36
CA GLN A 470 -28.49 -17.98 9.98
C GLN A 470 -27.73 -16.95 9.13
N GLU A 471 -27.42 -15.79 9.73
CA GLU A 471 -26.70 -14.70 9.08
C GLU A 471 -25.43 -14.28 9.81
N LEU A 472 -24.38 -14.00 9.02
CA LEU A 472 -23.14 -13.38 9.48
C LEU A 472 -22.97 -12.02 8.79
N HIS A 473 -22.72 -10.97 9.58
CA HIS A 473 -22.43 -9.62 9.08
C HIS A 473 -21.01 -9.22 9.45
N LEU A 474 -20.21 -8.92 8.43
CA LEU A 474 -18.83 -8.45 8.54
C LEU A 474 -18.76 -7.00 8.07
N PHE A 475 -18.15 -6.14 8.89
CA PHE A 475 -18.15 -4.70 8.72
C PHE A 475 -16.74 -4.12 8.90
N MET A 476 -16.30 -3.27 7.96
CA MET A 476 -15.01 -2.54 8.01
C MET A 476 -13.76 -3.43 8.21
N LEU A 477 -13.76 -4.64 7.64
CA LEU A 477 -12.57 -5.49 7.58
C LEU A 477 -11.70 -5.14 6.37
N SER A 478 -10.38 -5.35 6.46
CA SER A 478 -9.46 -5.12 5.34
C SER A 478 -9.62 -6.12 4.18
N GLY A 479 -10.20 -7.29 4.47
CA GLY A 479 -10.52 -8.37 3.54
C GLY A 479 -11.58 -9.29 4.15
N VAL A 480 -11.82 -10.46 3.56
CA VAL A 480 -12.71 -11.49 4.13
C VAL A 480 -11.85 -12.55 4.84
N PRO A 481 -12.08 -12.87 6.12
CA PRO A 481 -11.32 -13.92 6.80
C PRO A 481 -11.66 -15.31 6.24
N ASP A 482 -10.66 -16.18 6.07
CA ASP A 482 -10.85 -17.53 5.52
C ASP A 482 -11.78 -18.41 6.37
N ALA A 483 -11.70 -18.28 7.70
CA ALA A 483 -12.50 -19.05 8.66
C ALA A 483 -14.03 -18.78 8.55
N VAL A 484 -14.45 -17.79 7.74
CA VAL A 484 -15.85 -17.58 7.37
C VAL A 484 -16.37 -18.71 6.49
N PHE A 485 -15.52 -19.26 5.61
CA PHE A 485 -15.92 -20.28 4.64
C PHE A 485 -16.04 -21.68 5.27
N ASP A 486 -15.49 -21.87 6.48
CA ASP A 486 -15.65 -23.08 7.29
C ASP A 486 -17.05 -23.15 7.98
N LEU A 487 -17.80 -22.03 8.02
CA LEU A 487 -19.16 -21.95 8.60
C LEU A 487 -20.22 -22.49 7.62
N THR A 488 -20.32 -23.82 7.57
CA THR A 488 -21.23 -24.53 6.64
C THR A 488 -22.73 -24.36 6.93
N ASP A 489 -23.10 -23.86 8.11
CA ASP A 489 -24.48 -23.62 8.56
C ASP A 489 -25.03 -22.21 8.22
N LEU A 490 -24.26 -21.36 7.52
CA LEU A 490 -24.71 -20.04 7.09
C LEU A 490 -25.61 -20.06 5.85
N ASP A 491 -26.78 -19.45 5.97
CA ASP A 491 -27.70 -19.17 4.85
C ASP A 491 -27.41 -17.82 4.16
N VAL A 492 -26.97 -16.83 4.96
CA VAL A 492 -26.82 -15.42 4.58
C VAL A 492 -25.44 -14.89 4.97
N LEU A 493 -24.70 -14.34 4.01
CA LEU A 493 -23.44 -13.63 4.26
C LEU A 493 -23.57 -12.15 3.88
N LYS A 494 -23.28 -11.23 4.82
CA LYS A 494 -23.30 -9.78 4.59
C LYS A 494 -21.90 -9.20 4.74
N LEU A 495 -21.38 -8.59 3.68
CA LEU A 495 -20.07 -7.97 3.62
C LEU A 495 -20.24 -6.46 3.40
N GLU A 496 -19.76 -5.64 4.33
CA GLU A 496 -19.91 -4.17 4.28
C GLU A 496 -18.59 -3.42 4.51
N LEU A 497 -18.29 -2.48 3.60
CA LEU A 497 -17.08 -1.65 3.60
C LEU A 497 -15.78 -2.47 3.63
N ILE A 498 -15.70 -3.53 2.81
CA ILE A 498 -14.52 -4.39 2.64
C ILE A 498 -13.89 -4.09 1.27
N PRO A 499 -12.74 -3.37 1.22
CA PRO A 499 -12.18 -2.88 -0.05
C PRO A 499 -11.55 -3.99 -0.89
N GLU A 500 -10.81 -4.93 -0.28
CA GLU A 500 -10.20 -6.08 -0.97
C GLU A 500 -10.95 -7.37 -0.62
N ALA A 501 -12.25 -7.38 -0.91
CA ALA A 501 -13.09 -8.56 -0.76
C ALA A 501 -12.73 -9.63 -1.83
N LYS A 502 -11.96 -10.65 -1.44
CA LYS A 502 -11.75 -11.87 -2.22
C LYS A 502 -12.72 -12.96 -1.76
N ILE A 503 -13.29 -13.71 -2.70
CA ILE A 503 -14.06 -14.94 -2.42
C ILE A 503 -13.29 -16.13 -3.04
N PRO A 504 -12.57 -16.91 -2.21
CA PRO A 504 -11.77 -18.03 -2.66
C PRO A 504 -12.59 -19.30 -2.87
N ALA A 505 -11.99 -20.32 -3.49
CA ALA A 505 -12.58 -21.64 -3.71
C ALA A 505 -13.22 -22.28 -2.47
N LYS A 506 -12.76 -21.95 -1.26
CA LYS A 506 -13.26 -22.46 0.03
C LYS A 506 -14.77 -22.23 0.22
N ILE A 507 -15.38 -21.20 -0.39
CA ILE A 507 -16.83 -20.97 -0.34
C ILE A 507 -17.66 -22.17 -0.84
N SER A 508 -17.10 -23.05 -1.67
CA SER A 508 -17.76 -24.27 -2.14
C SER A 508 -18.16 -25.25 -1.04
N GLN A 509 -17.64 -25.08 0.19
CA GLN A 509 -18.04 -25.85 1.38
C GLN A 509 -19.36 -25.36 1.99
N MET A 510 -19.76 -24.10 1.76
CA MET A 510 -20.94 -23.46 2.36
C MET A 510 -22.25 -23.85 1.66
N THR A 511 -22.61 -25.13 1.66
CA THR A 511 -23.73 -25.68 0.86
C THR A 511 -25.10 -25.05 1.12
N ASN A 512 -25.32 -24.45 2.30
CA ASN A 512 -26.58 -23.78 2.66
C ASN A 512 -26.69 -22.33 2.16
N LEU A 513 -25.57 -21.71 1.74
CA LEU A 513 -25.51 -20.29 1.39
C LEU A 513 -26.41 -19.98 0.18
N GLN A 514 -27.48 -19.22 0.43
CA GLN A 514 -28.47 -18.85 -0.58
C GLN A 514 -28.54 -17.35 -0.84
N GLU A 515 -27.98 -16.54 0.06
CA GLU A 515 -28.12 -15.08 0.06
C GLU A 515 -26.79 -14.39 0.38
N LEU A 516 -26.42 -13.42 -0.46
CA LEU A 516 -25.17 -12.66 -0.33
C LEU A 516 -25.50 -11.16 -0.39
N HIS A 517 -24.98 -10.38 0.57
CA HIS A 517 -25.09 -8.92 0.56
C HIS A 517 -23.69 -8.31 0.40
N LEU A 518 -23.51 -7.51 -0.63
CA LEU A 518 -22.29 -6.77 -0.94
C LEU A 518 -22.57 -5.27 -0.81
N CYS A 519 -22.09 -4.65 0.26
CA CYS A 519 -22.34 -3.24 0.58
C CYS A 519 -21.05 -2.42 0.50
N HIS A 520 -20.85 -1.72 -0.62
CA HIS A 520 -19.62 -0.99 -0.94
C HIS A 520 -18.38 -1.91 -0.94
N CYS A 521 -18.53 -3.09 -1.56
CA CYS A 521 -17.55 -4.18 -1.59
C CYS A 521 -17.32 -4.64 -3.04
N PRO A 522 -16.22 -4.22 -3.71
CA PRO A 522 -15.90 -4.63 -5.09
C PRO A 522 -15.34 -6.06 -5.12
N ALA A 523 -16.21 -7.05 -4.87
CA ALA A 523 -15.81 -8.43 -4.62
C ALA A 523 -15.21 -9.13 -5.86
N LYS A 524 -13.96 -9.58 -5.73
CA LYS A 524 -13.23 -10.43 -6.69
C LYS A 524 -13.49 -11.91 -6.34
N VAL A 525 -13.75 -12.74 -7.35
CA VAL A 525 -14.20 -14.14 -7.15
C VAL A 525 -13.41 -15.07 -8.05
N GLU A 526 -12.89 -16.17 -7.48
CA GLU A 526 -12.18 -17.22 -8.23
C GLU A 526 -13.12 -18.01 -9.16
N GLN A 527 -12.57 -18.65 -10.19
CA GLN A 527 -13.36 -19.41 -11.18
C GLN A 527 -14.17 -20.58 -10.56
N THR A 528 -13.62 -21.23 -9.54
CA THR A 528 -14.22 -22.33 -8.77
C THR A 528 -15.35 -21.80 -7.87
N ALA A 529 -15.06 -20.77 -7.08
CA ALA A 529 -16.03 -20.04 -6.24
C ALA A 529 -17.21 -19.50 -7.05
N PHE A 530 -16.95 -18.90 -8.22
CA PHE A 530 -17.98 -18.44 -9.14
C PHE A 530 -18.87 -19.58 -9.64
N SER A 531 -18.29 -20.75 -9.93
CA SER A 531 -19.06 -21.92 -10.38
C SER A 531 -20.03 -22.40 -9.30
N PHE A 532 -19.60 -22.40 -8.03
CA PHE A 532 -20.48 -22.67 -6.89
C PHE A 532 -21.60 -21.62 -6.75
N LEU A 533 -21.23 -20.33 -6.70
CA LEU A 533 -22.19 -19.22 -6.55
C LEU A 533 -23.22 -19.14 -7.67
N ARG A 534 -22.81 -19.37 -8.92
CA ARG A 534 -23.71 -19.38 -10.10
C ARG A 534 -24.85 -20.39 -9.96
N ASP A 535 -24.58 -21.51 -9.31
CA ASP A 535 -25.48 -22.66 -9.25
C ASP A 535 -26.29 -22.71 -7.93
N HIS A 536 -25.78 -22.15 -6.83
CA HIS A 536 -26.44 -22.16 -5.51
C HIS A 536 -27.11 -20.83 -5.11
N LEU A 537 -26.55 -19.67 -5.48
CA LEU A 537 -27.02 -18.37 -4.99
C LEU A 537 -28.41 -18.02 -5.56
N ARG A 538 -29.35 -17.67 -4.66
CA ARG A 538 -30.75 -17.36 -5.01
C ARG A 538 -31.07 -15.89 -4.87
N CYS A 539 -30.49 -15.23 -3.87
CA CYS A 539 -30.69 -13.82 -3.58
C CYS A 539 -29.34 -13.09 -3.53
N LEU A 540 -29.27 -11.91 -4.14
CA LEU A 540 -28.10 -11.05 -4.09
C LEU A 540 -28.53 -9.60 -3.83
N HIS A 541 -27.97 -9.00 -2.80
CA HIS A 541 -28.04 -7.56 -2.54
C HIS A 541 -26.71 -6.93 -2.92
N VAL A 542 -26.73 -5.91 -3.78
CA VAL A 542 -25.57 -5.09 -4.12
C VAL A 542 -25.93 -3.64 -3.80
N LYS A 543 -25.29 -3.09 -2.76
CA LYS A 543 -25.34 -1.68 -2.42
C LYS A 543 -24.01 -1.05 -2.85
N PHE A 544 -24.06 0.00 -3.64
CA PHE A 544 -22.88 0.61 -4.28
C PHE A 544 -22.98 2.13 -4.32
N THR A 545 -21.83 2.80 -4.36
CA THR A 545 -21.73 4.25 -4.55
C THR A 545 -21.56 4.59 -6.01
N ASP A 546 -20.58 3.97 -6.67
CA ASP A 546 -20.34 4.06 -8.11
C ASP A 546 -20.69 2.74 -8.83
N VAL A 547 -21.04 2.84 -10.11
CA VAL A 547 -21.35 1.70 -10.99
C VAL A 547 -20.13 0.79 -11.19
N ALA A 548 -18.92 1.32 -11.08
CA ALA A 548 -17.67 0.55 -11.15
C ALA A 548 -17.49 -0.44 -9.99
N GLU A 549 -18.17 -0.25 -8.85
CA GLU A 549 -18.14 -1.20 -7.72
C GLU A 549 -18.94 -2.48 -8.01
N ILE A 550 -19.88 -2.45 -8.98
CA ILE A 550 -20.76 -3.60 -9.27
C ILE A 550 -19.95 -4.69 -9.99
N PRO A 551 -19.74 -5.88 -9.39
CA PRO A 551 -18.89 -6.88 -10.00
C PRO A 551 -19.55 -7.52 -11.22
N ALA A 552 -18.89 -7.50 -12.38
CA ALA A 552 -19.46 -7.98 -13.63
C ALA A 552 -19.82 -9.49 -13.66
N TRP A 553 -19.31 -10.30 -12.73
CA TRP A 553 -19.71 -11.70 -12.57
C TRP A 553 -21.15 -11.85 -12.06
N VAL A 554 -21.74 -10.83 -11.43
CA VAL A 554 -23.12 -10.81 -10.93
C VAL A 554 -24.13 -11.12 -12.04
N TYR A 555 -23.92 -10.58 -13.24
CA TYR A 555 -24.84 -10.79 -14.37
C TYR A 555 -24.77 -12.21 -14.96
N LEU A 556 -23.79 -13.02 -14.56
CA LEU A 556 -23.57 -14.38 -15.05
C LEU A 556 -24.18 -15.46 -14.12
N LEU A 557 -24.84 -15.05 -13.03
CA LEU A 557 -25.46 -15.92 -12.03
C LEU A 557 -26.80 -16.52 -12.53
N LYS A 558 -26.72 -17.70 -13.15
CA LYS A 558 -27.87 -18.31 -13.85
C LYS A 558 -29.06 -18.67 -12.95
N ASN A 559 -28.84 -19.04 -11.69
CA ASN A 559 -29.89 -19.48 -10.77
C ASN A 559 -30.45 -18.38 -9.85
N LEU A 560 -30.00 -17.14 -10.02
CA LEU A 560 -30.46 -15.99 -9.22
C LEU A 560 -31.97 -15.74 -9.44
N ARG A 561 -32.71 -15.64 -8.33
CA ARG A 561 -34.16 -15.41 -8.30
C ARG A 561 -34.52 -14.00 -7.87
N GLU A 562 -33.71 -13.41 -6.99
CA GLU A 562 -33.91 -12.09 -6.43
C GLU A 562 -32.62 -11.26 -6.56
N LEU A 563 -32.76 -10.04 -7.07
CA LEU A 563 -31.66 -9.09 -7.20
C LEU A 563 -32.09 -7.73 -6.63
N TYR A 564 -31.34 -7.25 -5.64
CA TYR A 564 -31.52 -5.94 -5.02
C TYR A 564 -30.33 -5.06 -5.38
N LEU A 565 -30.55 -4.04 -6.21
CA LEU A 565 -29.55 -3.03 -6.58
C LEU A 565 -29.88 -1.73 -5.85
N ILE A 566 -28.94 -1.22 -5.04
CA ILE A 566 -29.14 -0.04 -4.20
C ILE A 566 -27.94 0.91 -4.41
N GLY A 567 -28.12 1.98 -5.19
CA GLY A 567 -27.02 2.89 -5.51
C GLY A 567 -27.37 3.82 -6.66
N ASN A 568 -26.45 4.71 -7.01
CA ASN A 568 -26.67 5.61 -8.14
C ASN A 568 -26.27 4.94 -9.46
N LEU A 569 -27.25 4.52 -10.27
CA LEU A 569 -26.98 3.95 -11.60
C LEU A 569 -26.63 5.00 -12.67
N ASN A 570 -26.82 6.30 -12.41
CA ASN A 570 -26.54 7.35 -13.38
C ASN A 570 -25.03 7.69 -13.40
N SER A 571 -24.34 7.25 -14.45
CA SER A 571 -23.00 7.75 -14.81
C SER A 571 -23.09 9.12 -15.49
N GLU A 572 -22.07 9.96 -15.35
CA GLU A 572 -22.00 11.32 -15.94
C GLU A 572 -22.30 11.35 -17.46
N ASN A 573 -21.99 10.27 -18.17
CA ASN A 573 -22.22 10.13 -19.61
C ASN A 573 -23.65 9.73 -20.00
N ASN A 574 -24.60 9.64 -19.05
CA ASN A 574 -26.00 9.24 -19.25
C ASN A 574 -26.25 7.87 -19.94
N LYS A 575 -25.20 7.09 -20.26
CA LYS A 575 -25.31 5.66 -20.54
C LYS A 575 -25.44 4.91 -19.22
N MET A 576 -26.46 4.05 -19.13
CA MET A 576 -26.71 3.19 -17.97
C MET A 576 -25.80 1.95 -18.05
N ILE A 577 -24.48 2.17 -17.90
CA ILE A 577 -23.42 1.18 -18.18
C ILE A 577 -23.53 -0.08 -17.28
N GLY A 578 -24.14 0.05 -16.10
CA GLY A 578 -24.25 -1.02 -15.10
C GLY A 578 -25.37 -2.05 -15.29
N LEU A 579 -26.03 -2.15 -16.45
CA LEU A 579 -27.13 -3.12 -16.65
C LEU A 579 -27.11 -3.87 -18.00
N GLU A 580 -26.07 -3.72 -18.81
CA GLU A 580 -26.06 -4.24 -20.20
C GLU A 580 -26.19 -5.78 -20.29
N SER A 581 -25.82 -6.52 -19.23
CA SER A 581 -25.78 -7.99 -19.22
C SER A 581 -26.95 -8.69 -18.49
N LEU A 582 -27.97 -7.97 -18.01
CA LEU A 582 -29.10 -8.58 -17.26
C LEU A 582 -29.82 -9.74 -17.99
N ARG A 583 -29.74 -9.77 -19.33
CA ARG A 583 -30.38 -10.77 -20.20
C ARG A 583 -30.03 -12.24 -19.87
N GLU A 584 -28.88 -12.51 -19.25
CA GLU A 584 -28.49 -13.88 -18.88
C GLU A 584 -29.16 -14.38 -17.57
N LEU A 585 -29.79 -13.50 -16.78
CA LEU A 585 -30.48 -13.84 -15.52
C LEU A 585 -31.90 -14.42 -15.76
N ARG A 586 -31.97 -15.59 -16.41
CA ARG A 586 -33.23 -16.20 -16.91
C ARG A 586 -34.19 -16.66 -15.82
N HIS A 587 -33.73 -16.83 -14.58
CA HIS A 587 -34.57 -17.25 -13.45
C HIS A 587 -34.97 -16.11 -12.51
N LEU A 588 -34.65 -14.86 -12.87
CA LEU A 588 -34.93 -13.69 -12.06
C LEU A 588 -36.44 -13.43 -11.98
N LYS A 589 -36.98 -13.49 -10.76
CA LYS A 589 -38.39 -13.25 -10.43
C LYS A 589 -38.61 -11.90 -9.78
N ILE A 590 -37.70 -11.50 -8.89
CA ILE A 590 -37.79 -10.26 -8.13
C ILE A 590 -36.61 -9.37 -8.50
N LEU A 591 -36.90 -8.15 -8.93
CA LEU A 591 -35.91 -7.11 -9.17
C LEU A 591 -36.30 -5.89 -8.34
N HIS A 592 -35.42 -5.52 -7.42
CA HIS A 592 -35.55 -4.31 -6.61
C HIS A 592 -34.44 -3.34 -7.00
N VAL A 593 -34.80 -2.16 -7.48
CA VAL A 593 -33.86 -1.09 -7.84
C VAL A 593 -34.15 0.13 -7.00
N LYS A 594 -33.21 0.48 -6.13
CA LYS A 594 -33.19 1.77 -5.44
C LYS A 594 -32.12 2.67 -6.07
N SER A 595 -32.53 3.65 -6.87
CA SER A 595 -31.63 4.50 -7.67
C SER A 595 -32.36 5.75 -8.20
N ASN A 596 -31.61 6.80 -8.51
CA ASN A 596 -32.09 8.07 -9.07
C ASN A 596 -32.47 8.01 -10.56
N LEU A 597 -33.42 7.15 -10.92
CA LEU A 597 -33.75 6.86 -12.33
C LEU A 597 -34.62 7.93 -12.99
N THR A 598 -34.14 8.56 -14.07
CA THR A 598 -34.96 9.46 -14.91
C THR A 598 -35.86 8.70 -15.91
N LYS A 599 -35.46 7.47 -16.28
CA LYS A 599 -36.14 6.59 -17.24
C LYS A 599 -35.94 5.13 -16.81
N ILE A 600 -36.89 4.24 -17.09
CA ILE A 600 -36.67 2.80 -16.89
C ILE A 600 -35.71 2.28 -17.96
N PRO A 601 -34.54 1.70 -17.59
CA PRO A 601 -33.56 1.20 -18.55
C PRO A 601 -34.14 0.14 -19.50
N PRO A 602 -33.80 0.16 -20.80
CA PRO A 602 -34.31 -0.82 -21.76
C PRO A 602 -33.86 -2.24 -21.41
N ASN A 603 -32.71 -2.41 -20.76
CA ASN A 603 -32.15 -3.70 -20.34
C ASN A 603 -33.02 -4.42 -19.30
N ILE A 604 -33.78 -3.70 -18.48
CA ILE A 604 -34.78 -4.33 -17.60
C ILE A 604 -35.94 -4.93 -18.42
N THR A 605 -36.19 -4.44 -19.64
CA THR A 605 -37.17 -5.06 -20.54
C THR A 605 -36.73 -6.37 -21.16
N ASP A 606 -35.44 -6.74 -21.05
CA ASP A 606 -34.94 -8.03 -21.53
C ASP A 606 -35.23 -9.17 -20.53
N VAL A 607 -35.33 -8.85 -19.23
CA VAL A 607 -35.74 -9.79 -18.15
C VAL A 607 -37.25 -9.78 -17.88
N ALA A 608 -37.99 -8.91 -18.58
CA ALA A 608 -39.45 -8.78 -18.52
C ALA A 608 -40.28 -10.09 -18.58
N PRO A 609 -39.94 -11.13 -19.37
CA PRO A 609 -40.78 -12.33 -19.45
C PRO A 609 -40.69 -13.25 -18.21
N HIS A 610 -39.68 -13.10 -17.36
CA HIS A 610 -39.47 -13.94 -16.17
C HIS A 610 -39.86 -13.25 -14.86
N LEU A 611 -39.90 -11.91 -14.89
CA LEU A 611 -40.11 -11.08 -13.71
C LEU A 611 -41.56 -11.15 -13.20
N THR A 612 -41.73 -11.48 -11.92
CA THR A 612 -43.02 -11.50 -11.22
C THR A 612 -43.21 -10.27 -10.32
N LYS A 613 -42.13 -9.73 -9.76
CA LYS A 613 -42.13 -8.53 -8.90
C LYS A 613 -41.09 -7.52 -9.37
N LEU A 614 -41.52 -6.28 -9.60
CA LEU A 614 -40.65 -5.15 -9.88
C LEU A 614 -40.85 -4.07 -8.81
N VAL A 615 -39.77 -3.75 -8.09
CA VAL A 615 -39.73 -2.62 -7.16
C VAL A 615 -38.76 -1.58 -7.69
N ILE A 616 -39.25 -0.35 -7.89
CA ILE A 616 -38.42 0.81 -8.20
C ILE A 616 -38.64 1.83 -7.07
N HIS A 617 -37.60 2.04 -6.27
CA HIS A 617 -37.54 3.14 -5.30
C HIS A 617 -36.62 4.23 -5.87
N ASN A 618 -37.20 5.38 -6.18
CA ASN A 618 -36.44 6.51 -6.72
C ASN A 618 -36.26 7.55 -5.61
N ASP A 619 -35.06 8.03 -5.28
CA ASP A 619 -34.89 8.99 -4.17
C ASP A 619 -35.25 10.43 -4.58
N GLY A 620 -36.45 10.61 -5.15
CA GLY A 620 -37.03 11.92 -5.47
C GLY A 620 -36.72 12.45 -6.87
N THR A 621 -36.30 11.62 -7.84
CA THR A 621 -36.22 12.06 -9.23
C THR A 621 -37.47 11.72 -10.03
N LYS A 622 -37.90 12.62 -10.92
CA LYS A 622 -39.07 12.42 -11.78
C LYS A 622 -38.83 11.35 -12.84
N LEU A 623 -39.60 10.26 -12.76
CA LEU A 623 -39.52 9.15 -13.70
C LEU A 623 -40.41 9.41 -14.94
N VAL A 624 -39.80 9.90 -16.03
CA VAL A 624 -40.54 10.45 -17.19
C VAL A 624 -40.93 9.40 -18.23
N VAL A 625 -40.10 8.36 -18.44
CA VAL A 625 -40.30 7.38 -19.53
C VAL A 625 -40.62 5.99 -18.99
N LEU A 626 -41.88 5.59 -19.15
CA LEU A 626 -42.46 4.35 -18.60
C LEU A 626 -42.99 3.38 -19.67
N ASN A 627 -42.80 3.69 -20.96
CA ASN A 627 -43.21 2.81 -22.07
C ASN A 627 -42.60 1.40 -21.99
N SER A 628 -41.42 1.28 -21.36
CA SER A 628 -40.73 0.02 -21.03
C SER A 628 -41.62 -0.97 -20.28
N LEU A 629 -42.52 -0.50 -19.41
CA LEU A 629 -43.42 -1.37 -18.63
C LEU A 629 -44.38 -2.18 -19.50
N LYS A 630 -44.75 -1.70 -20.71
CA LYS A 630 -45.70 -2.40 -21.58
C LYS A 630 -45.24 -3.81 -22.01
N LYS A 631 -43.93 -4.08 -21.94
CA LYS A 631 -43.34 -5.40 -22.25
C LYS A 631 -43.41 -6.39 -21.07
N MET A 632 -43.69 -5.94 -19.85
CA MET A 632 -43.55 -6.71 -18.61
C MET A 632 -44.83 -7.49 -18.24
N THR A 633 -45.44 -8.17 -19.21
CA THR A 633 -46.79 -8.75 -19.07
C THR A 633 -46.96 -9.78 -17.96
N ASN A 634 -45.86 -10.33 -17.42
CA ASN A 634 -45.89 -11.37 -16.38
C ASN A 634 -45.73 -10.83 -14.95
N VAL A 635 -45.51 -9.52 -14.79
CA VAL A 635 -45.43 -8.88 -13.47
C VAL A 635 -46.80 -8.95 -12.77
N ALA A 636 -46.79 -9.56 -11.58
CA ALA A 636 -47.93 -9.65 -10.66
C ALA A 636 -47.88 -8.55 -9.60
N GLU A 637 -46.68 -8.10 -9.21
CA GLU A 637 -46.48 -7.06 -8.20
C GLU A 637 -45.61 -5.93 -8.75
N LEU A 638 -46.16 -4.71 -8.82
CA LEU A 638 -45.43 -3.52 -9.27
C LEU A 638 -45.42 -2.46 -8.16
N GLU A 639 -44.24 -2.05 -7.73
CA GLU A 639 -44.05 -0.98 -6.75
C GLU A 639 -43.22 0.16 -7.37
N LEU A 640 -43.77 1.36 -7.47
CA LEU A 640 -43.10 2.58 -7.95
C LEU A 640 -43.14 3.63 -6.83
N GLN A 641 -42.10 3.65 -6.00
CA GLN A 641 -42.03 4.43 -4.76
C GLN A 641 -41.19 5.70 -4.96
N ASN A 642 -41.64 6.84 -4.42
CA ASN A 642 -40.94 8.14 -4.49
C ASN A 642 -40.56 8.64 -5.92
N CYS A 643 -41.25 8.18 -6.97
CA CYS A 643 -40.94 8.46 -8.38
C CYS A 643 -41.44 9.83 -8.93
N GLU A 644 -41.85 10.73 -8.04
CA GLU A 644 -42.51 12.03 -8.32
C GLU A 644 -43.68 11.96 -9.33
N LEU A 645 -44.39 10.83 -9.41
CA LEU A 645 -45.48 10.66 -10.36
C LEU A 645 -46.66 11.60 -10.02
N GLU A 646 -47.09 12.42 -10.98
CA GLU A 646 -48.25 13.33 -10.81
C GLU A 646 -49.60 12.67 -11.14
N ARG A 647 -49.56 11.56 -11.91
CA ARG A 647 -50.71 10.80 -12.42
C ARG A 647 -50.32 9.33 -12.58
N ILE A 648 -51.30 8.43 -12.71
CA ILE A 648 -51.04 7.00 -12.93
C ILE A 648 -50.59 6.76 -14.40
N PRO A 649 -49.41 6.18 -14.65
CA PRO A 649 -48.89 5.97 -15.99
C PRO A 649 -49.71 4.98 -16.83
N HIS A 650 -50.16 5.39 -18.03
CA HIS A 650 -50.96 4.53 -18.92
C HIS A 650 -50.29 3.20 -19.32
N ALA A 651 -48.98 3.09 -19.23
CA ALA A 651 -48.24 1.85 -19.51
C ALA A 651 -48.57 0.71 -18.52
N ILE A 652 -49.00 1.03 -17.30
CA ILE A 652 -49.38 0.05 -16.28
C ILE A 652 -50.62 -0.74 -16.70
N PHE A 653 -51.53 -0.13 -17.47
CA PHE A 653 -52.77 -0.81 -17.93
C PHE A 653 -52.56 -1.90 -18.97
N SER A 654 -51.33 -2.05 -19.49
CA SER A 654 -50.93 -3.20 -20.32
C SER A 654 -50.58 -4.45 -19.51
N LEU A 655 -50.46 -4.36 -18.18
CA LEU A 655 -50.04 -5.44 -17.28
C LEU A 655 -51.24 -6.32 -16.88
N SER A 656 -51.72 -7.17 -17.80
CA SER A 656 -52.92 -8.00 -17.59
C SER A 656 -52.85 -8.98 -16.41
N ASN A 657 -51.64 -9.32 -15.93
CA ASN A 657 -51.41 -10.21 -14.80
C ASN A 657 -51.25 -9.52 -13.44
N LEU A 658 -51.30 -8.18 -13.39
CA LEU A 658 -51.07 -7.42 -12.17
C LEU A 658 -52.10 -7.75 -11.08
N GLN A 659 -51.61 -8.09 -9.90
CA GLN A 659 -52.38 -8.44 -8.70
C GLN A 659 -52.21 -7.36 -7.62
N GLU A 660 -50.98 -6.84 -7.45
CA GLU A 660 -50.68 -5.73 -6.55
C GLU A 660 -50.03 -4.56 -7.29
N LEU A 661 -50.52 -3.35 -7.00
CA LEU A 661 -49.95 -2.09 -7.46
C LEU A 661 -49.70 -1.16 -6.27
N ASP A 662 -48.44 -0.81 -6.02
CA ASP A 662 -48.04 0.20 -5.04
C ASP A 662 -47.44 1.43 -5.73
N LEU A 663 -48.10 2.58 -5.57
CA LEU A 663 -47.62 3.89 -6.03
C LEU A 663 -47.44 4.85 -4.84
N LYS A 664 -47.01 4.34 -3.68
CA LYS A 664 -46.82 5.15 -2.48
C LYS A 664 -45.84 6.30 -2.64
N SER A 665 -46.08 7.36 -1.86
CA SER A 665 -45.15 8.48 -1.69
C SER A 665 -44.81 9.19 -3.01
N ASN A 666 -45.79 9.29 -3.91
CA ASN A 666 -45.69 10.06 -5.14
C ASN A 666 -46.42 11.41 -4.99
N SER A 667 -46.59 12.15 -6.09
CA SER A 667 -47.35 13.42 -6.11
C SER A 667 -48.69 13.29 -6.85
N ILE A 668 -49.30 12.10 -6.83
CA ILE A 668 -50.51 11.80 -7.60
C ILE A 668 -51.67 12.66 -7.08
N ARG A 669 -52.26 13.49 -7.95
CA ARG A 669 -53.37 14.40 -7.59
C ARG A 669 -54.75 13.85 -7.97
N THR A 670 -54.80 13.09 -9.05
CA THR A 670 -56.01 12.54 -9.65
C THR A 670 -55.79 11.09 -10.02
N ILE A 671 -56.87 10.31 -9.98
CA ILE A 671 -56.90 8.91 -10.41
C ILE A 671 -58.01 8.69 -11.46
N GLU A 672 -58.26 9.69 -12.31
CA GLU A 672 -59.27 9.61 -13.39
C GLU A 672 -58.95 8.51 -14.41
N GLU A 673 -57.67 8.16 -14.53
CA GLU A 673 -57.19 7.03 -15.32
C GLU A 673 -57.73 5.66 -14.85
N ILE A 674 -58.48 5.61 -13.74
CA ILE A 674 -59.09 4.37 -13.24
C ILE A 674 -60.10 3.73 -14.21
N ILE A 675 -60.60 4.49 -15.19
CA ILE A 675 -61.39 3.95 -16.31
C ILE A 675 -60.59 2.84 -17.03
N SER A 676 -59.28 3.02 -17.21
CA SER A 676 -58.39 2.03 -17.84
C SER A 676 -58.08 0.81 -16.96
N PHE A 677 -58.40 0.81 -15.66
CA PHE A 677 -58.24 -0.38 -14.82
C PHE A 677 -59.24 -1.51 -15.18
N GLN A 678 -60.22 -1.26 -16.05
CA GLN A 678 -61.04 -2.32 -16.66
C GLN A 678 -60.19 -3.44 -17.34
N HIS A 679 -58.96 -3.12 -17.73
CA HIS A 679 -58.00 -4.05 -18.32
C HIS A 679 -57.25 -4.88 -17.25
N LEU A 680 -57.14 -4.39 -16.02
CA LEU A 680 -56.43 -5.01 -14.89
C LEU A 680 -57.35 -5.96 -14.10
N LYS A 681 -57.88 -6.99 -14.78
CA LYS A 681 -58.89 -7.90 -14.22
C LYS A 681 -58.42 -8.73 -13.02
N ARG A 682 -57.11 -8.83 -12.78
CA ARG A 682 -56.49 -9.62 -11.70
C ARG A 682 -56.10 -8.79 -10.47
N LEU A 683 -56.28 -7.47 -10.49
CA LEU A 683 -55.87 -6.59 -9.40
C LEU A 683 -56.70 -6.85 -8.13
N THR A 684 -56.01 -7.25 -7.06
CA THR A 684 -56.57 -7.53 -5.73
C THR A 684 -56.11 -6.52 -4.68
N CYS A 685 -54.95 -5.89 -4.86
CA CYS A 685 -54.37 -4.93 -3.93
C CYS A 685 -53.96 -3.62 -4.64
N LEU A 686 -54.42 -2.48 -4.13
CA LEU A 686 -54.07 -1.15 -4.64
C LEU A 686 -53.63 -0.24 -3.49
N LYS A 687 -52.35 0.16 -3.51
CA LYS A 687 -51.72 1.04 -2.52
C LYS A 687 -51.40 2.39 -3.16
N LEU A 688 -52.03 3.44 -2.65
CA LEU A 688 -51.95 4.82 -3.12
C LEU A 688 -51.72 5.81 -1.96
N TRP A 689 -51.23 5.34 -0.82
CA TRP A 689 -51.00 6.18 0.36
C TRP A 689 -49.87 7.20 0.15
N HIS A 690 -49.81 8.23 0.99
CA HIS A 690 -48.85 9.35 0.90
C HIS A 690 -48.84 10.02 -0.50
N ASN A 691 -50.01 10.39 -0.99
CA ASN A 691 -50.18 11.10 -2.26
C ASN A 691 -50.97 12.41 -2.04
N LYS A 692 -51.50 13.01 -3.11
CA LYS A 692 -52.23 14.29 -3.09
C LYS A 692 -53.64 14.13 -3.68
N ILE A 693 -54.22 12.93 -3.59
CA ILE A 693 -55.49 12.56 -4.22
C ILE A 693 -56.64 13.30 -3.52
N VAL A 694 -57.44 14.04 -4.29
CA VAL A 694 -58.56 14.86 -3.77
C VAL A 694 -59.89 14.10 -3.80
N ASN A 695 -60.16 13.34 -4.86
CA ASN A 695 -61.42 12.63 -5.06
C ASN A 695 -61.20 11.23 -5.65
N ILE A 696 -62.06 10.28 -5.29
CA ILE A 696 -62.14 8.95 -5.91
C ILE A 696 -63.25 9.00 -6.98
N PRO A 697 -62.98 8.68 -8.25
CA PRO A 697 -63.99 8.67 -9.31
C PRO A 697 -64.89 7.42 -9.23
N SER A 698 -66.13 7.55 -9.71
CA SER A 698 -67.12 6.45 -9.72
C SER A 698 -66.69 5.22 -10.53
N SER A 699 -65.75 5.38 -11.46
CA SER A 699 -65.15 4.30 -12.26
C SER A 699 -64.30 3.31 -11.46
N ILE A 700 -64.05 3.54 -10.15
CA ILE A 700 -63.47 2.54 -9.23
C ILE A 700 -64.24 1.20 -9.26
N THR A 701 -65.54 1.26 -9.55
CA THR A 701 -66.45 0.11 -9.74
C THR A 701 -66.00 -0.92 -10.79
N HIS A 702 -65.08 -0.56 -11.69
CA HIS A 702 -64.52 -1.49 -12.67
C HIS A 702 -63.59 -2.55 -12.04
N ILE A 703 -62.97 -2.27 -10.89
CA ILE A 703 -61.99 -3.16 -10.23
C ILE A 703 -62.68 -4.16 -9.29
N LYS A 704 -63.62 -4.95 -9.82
CA LYS A 704 -64.50 -5.85 -9.02
C LYS A 704 -63.77 -6.94 -8.21
N ASN A 705 -62.49 -7.17 -8.46
CA ASN A 705 -61.65 -8.14 -7.76
C ASN A 705 -60.80 -7.55 -6.63
N LEU A 706 -60.90 -6.24 -6.37
CA LEU A 706 -60.13 -5.58 -5.32
C LEU A 706 -60.53 -6.09 -3.93
N GLU A 707 -59.54 -6.57 -3.18
CA GLU A 707 -59.66 -7.04 -1.79
C GLU A 707 -59.03 -6.05 -0.79
N SER A 708 -58.03 -5.28 -1.21
CA SER A 708 -57.37 -4.27 -0.36
C SER A 708 -57.19 -2.94 -1.08
N LEU A 709 -57.61 -1.84 -0.45
CA LEU A 709 -57.45 -0.48 -0.94
C LEU A 709 -56.86 0.42 0.15
N TYR A 710 -55.68 0.99 -0.12
CA TYR A 710 -54.99 1.91 0.79
C TYR A 710 -54.85 3.29 0.17
N LEU A 711 -55.40 4.29 0.85
CA LEU A 711 -55.49 5.71 0.45
C LEU A 711 -55.10 6.64 1.61
N SER A 712 -54.36 6.15 2.61
CA SER A 712 -53.93 6.95 3.75
C SER A 712 -53.04 8.14 3.35
N ASN A 713 -53.04 9.21 4.14
CA ASN A 713 -52.27 10.43 3.91
C ASN A 713 -52.50 11.00 2.48
N ASN A 714 -53.76 11.30 2.19
CA ASN A 714 -54.21 11.96 0.96
C ASN A 714 -55.04 13.23 1.31
N LYS A 715 -55.84 13.74 0.37
CA LYS A 715 -56.67 14.93 0.54
C LYS A 715 -58.16 14.65 0.25
N LEU A 716 -58.63 13.45 0.56
CA LEU A 716 -60.01 13.04 0.33
C LEU A 716 -60.98 13.80 1.24
N GLU A 717 -61.95 14.51 0.67
CA GLU A 717 -63.00 15.22 1.41
C GLU A 717 -64.24 14.33 1.65
N SER A 718 -64.48 13.34 0.78
CA SER A 718 -65.59 12.40 0.89
C SER A 718 -65.26 11.05 0.25
N LEU A 719 -66.02 10.02 0.63
CA LEU A 719 -65.98 8.71 -0.02
C LEU A 719 -67.19 8.57 -0.96
N PRO A 720 -67.02 8.21 -2.24
CA PRO A 720 -68.15 8.03 -3.14
C PRO A 720 -68.84 6.69 -2.87
N ALA A 721 -70.16 6.65 -3.07
CA ALA A 721 -70.98 5.42 -3.01
C ALA A 721 -70.39 4.25 -3.84
N ALA A 722 -69.67 4.57 -4.92
CA ALA A 722 -68.99 3.64 -5.81
C ALA A 722 -67.96 2.71 -5.12
N VAL A 723 -67.22 3.17 -4.10
CA VAL A 723 -66.24 2.34 -3.38
C VAL A 723 -66.94 1.15 -2.68
N PHE A 724 -68.14 1.38 -2.15
CA PHE A 724 -68.89 0.36 -1.40
C PHE A 724 -69.60 -0.67 -2.31
N SER A 725 -69.51 -0.50 -3.63
CA SER A 725 -69.92 -1.53 -4.60
C SER A 725 -68.92 -2.69 -4.71
N LEU A 726 -67.69 -2.54 -4.17
CA LEU A 726 -66.62 -3.52 -4.23
C LEU A 726 -66.81 -4.65 -3.21
N GLN A 727 -67.76 -5.55 -3.46
CA GLN A 727 -68.17 -6.61 -2.51
C GLN A 727 -67.06 -7.56 -2.02
N LYS A 728 -65.89 -7.60 -2.68
CA LYS A 728 -64.72 -8.39 -2.27
C LYS A 728 -63.76 -7.65 -1.32
N LEU A 729 -63.97 -6.36 -1.09
CA LEU A 729 -63.07 -5.54 -0.27
C LEU A 729 -63.06 -6.03 1.19
N ARG A 730 -61.86 -6.38 1.66
CA ARG A 730 -61.53 -6.85 3.02
C ARG A 730 -60.76 -5.81 3.80
N CYS A 731 -59.91 -5.02 3.16
CA CYS A 731 -59.16 -3.92 3.76
C CYS A 731 -59.48 -2.60 3.06
N LEU A 732 -59.88 -1.59 3.83
CA LEU A 732 -60.03 -0.22 3.37
C LEU A 732 -59.35 0.72 4.38
N ASP A 733 -58.26 1.35 3.95
CA ASP A 733 -57.56 2.38 4.71
C ASP A 733 -57.69 3.74 4.01
N VAL A 734 -58.29 4.68 4.71
CA VAL A 734 -58.52 6.08 4.31
C VAL A 734 -58.07 7.04 5.41
N SER A 735 -57.12 6.62 6.24
CA SER A 735 -56.60 7.40 7.38
C SER A 735 -55.89 8.68 6.94
N TYR A 736 -55.79 9.70 7.79
CA TYR A 736 -55.13 10.97 7.51
C TYR A 736 -55.63 11.63 6.21
N ASN A 737 -56.95 11.87 6.16
CA ASN A 737 -57.63 12.56 5.06
C ASN A 737 -58.49 13.71 5.64
N SER A 738 -59.53 14.16 4.94
CA SER A 738 -60.47 15.20 5.42
C SER A 738 -61.92 14.76 5.30
N ILE A 739 -62.18 13.46 5.43
CA ILE A 739 -63.51 12.85 5.28
C ILE A 739 -64.42 13.30 6.42
N ALA A 740 -65.53 13.96 6.10
CA ALA A 740 -66.49 14.48 7.07
C ALA A 740 -67.55 13.45 7.51
N SER A 741 -67.85 12.44 6.67
CA SER A 741 -68.85 11.41 6.99
C SER A 741 -68.58 10.10 6.25
N ILE A 742 -69.03 9.00 6.84
CA ILE A 742 -69.02 7.66 6.23
C ILE A 742 -70.38 7.43 5.56
N PRO A 743 -70.45 7.18 4.24
CA PRO A 743 -71.72 6.91 3.56
C PRO A 743 -72.43 5.66 4.07
N VAL A 744 -73.77 5.65 3.99
CA VAL A 744 -74.61 4.53 4.49
C VAL A 744 -74.40 3.23 3.73
N GLU A 745 -73.87 3.32 2.51
CA GLU A 745 -73.51 2.23 1.62
C GLU A 745 -72.39 1.34 2.19
N ILE A 746 -71.64 1.78 3.23
CA ILE A 746 -70.66 0.96 3.93
C ILE A 746 -71.19 -0.44 4.30
N GLY A 747 -72.47 -0.54 4.68
CA GLY A 747 -73.12 -1.81 5.03
C GLY A 747 -73.28 -2.81 3.87
N LEU A 748 -72.94 -2.43 2.63
CA LEU A 748 -72.84 -3.34 1.48
C LEU A 748 -71.53 -4.16 1.50
N LEU A 749 -70.48 -3.68 2.18
CA LEU A 749 -69.18 -4.35 2.27
C LEU A 749 -69.19 -5.48 3.32
N GLN A 750 -69.97 -6.53 3.05
CA GLN A 750 -70.16 -7.69 3.93
C GLN A 750 -68.89 -8.54 4.14
N ASN A 751 -67.83 -8.31 3.37
CA ASN A 751 -66.53 -8.98 3.49
C ASN A 751 -65.44 -8.14 4.16
N LEU A 752 -65.75 -6.92 4.60
CA LEU A 752 -64.78 -6.01 5.23
C LEU A 752 -64.29 -6.57 6.57
N GLN A 753 -62.97 -6.61 6.75
CA GLN A 753 -62.27 -7.13 7.93
C GLN A 753 -61.45 -6.04 8.63
N HIS A 754 -60.83 -5.14 7.86
CA HIS A 754 -60.03 -4.04 8.36
C HIS A 754 -60.56 -2.73 7.76
N PHE A 755 -60.97 -1.81 8.61
CA PHE A 755 -61.40 -0.47 8.21
C PHE A 755 -60.66 0.58 9.05
N HIS A 756 -59.85 1.39 8.38
CA HIS A 756 -59.07 2.44 9.00
C HIS A 756 -59.46 3.81 8.42
N ILE A 757 -59.89 4.71 9.31
CA ILE A 757 -60.27 6.09 8.99
C ILE A 757 -59.72 7.06 10.05
N THR A 758 -58.66 6.65 10.76
CA THR A 758 -57.98 7.46 11.79
C THR A 758 -57.50 8.79 11.22
N GLY A 759 -57.63 9.91 11.94
CA GLY A 759 -57.18 11.22 11.45
C GLY A 759 -58.07 11.80 10.35
N ASN A 760 -59.37 11.88 10.61
CA ASN A 760 -60.38 12.46 9.69
C ASN A 760 -61.32 13.41 10.47
N LYS A 761 -62.46 13.79 9.88
CA LYS A 761 -63.42 14.76 10.45
C LYS A 761 -64.80 14.13 10.68
N VAL A 762 -64.86 12.83 10.94
CA VAL A 762 -66.11 12.10 11.12
C VAL A 762 -66.72 12.39 12.50
N ASP A 763 -67.96 12.88 12.52
CA ASP A 763 -68.76 13.12 13.74
C ASP A 763 -69.73 11.96 14.03
N VAL A 764 -70.49 11.52 13.01
CA VAL A 764 -71.52 10.48 13.20
C VAL A 764 -71.18 9.19 12.45
N LEU A 765 -71.17 8.07 13.18
CA LEU A 765 -71.04 6.73 12.61
C LEU A 765 -72.39 6.22 12.07
N PRO A 766 -72.51 5.83 10.79
CA PRO A 766 -73.75 5.31 10.24
C PRO A 766 -74.10 3.96 10.87
N LYS A 767 -75.38 3.76 11.22
CA LYS A 767 -75.91 2.50 11.78
C LYS A 767 -75.70 1.27 10.88
N GLN A 768 -75.34 1.50 9.61
CA GLN A 768 -75.04 0.52 8.58
C GLN A 768 -73.61 -0.05 8.68
N LEU A 769 -72.64 0.68 9.26
CA LEU A 769 -71.26 0.17 9.47
C LEU A 769 -71.25 -1.14 10.26
N PHE A 770 -72.12 -1.23 11.27
CA PHE A 770 -72.28 -2.39 12.14
C PHE A 770 -72.92 -3.61 11.45
N LYS A 771 -73.36 -3.50 10.19
CA LYS A 771 -73.75 -4.65 9.37
C LYS A 771 -72.56 -5.43 8.81
N CYS A 772 -71.34 -4.89 8.89
CA CYS A 772 -70.12 -5.55 8.42
C CYS A 772 -69.61 -6.55 9.47
N VAL A 773 -70.36 -7.64 9.70
CA VAL A 773 -70.13 -8.61 10.79
C VAL A 773 -68.77 -9.33 10.78
N LYS A 774 -68.01 -9.22 9.69
CA LYS A 774 -66.64 -9.76 9.56
C LYS A 774 -65.53 -8.79 9.98
N LEU A 775 -65.86 -7.57 10.41
CA LEU A 775 -64.88 -6.60 10.90
C LEU A 775 -64.11 -7.16 12.11
N ARG A 776 -62.78 -7.12 11.99
CA ARG A 776 -61.78 -7.49 13.00
C ARG A 776 -61.08 -6.26 13.55
N THR A 777 -60.75 -5.32 12.66
CA THR A 777 -60.06 -4.07 13.00
C THR A 777 -60.90 -2.88 12.56
N LEU A 778 -61.23 -2.01 13.52
CA LEU A 778 -61.95 -0.76 13.28
C LEU A 778 -61.15 0.39 13.91
N SER A 779 -60.41 1.13 13.07
CA SER A 779 -59.61 2.27 13.51
C SER A 779 -60.33 3.58 13.19
N LEU A 780 -60.79 4.26 14.25
CA LEU A 780 -61.58 5.49 14.24
C LEU A 780 -60.91 6.64 15.02
N GLY A 781 -59.64 6.49 15.43
CA GLY A 781 -58.94 7.48 16.26
C GLY A 781 -58.83 8.86 15.58
N GLN A 782 -58.55 9.92 16.35
CA GLN A 782 -58.34 11.27 15.81
C GLN A 782 -59.47 11.71 14.85
N ASN A 783 -60.71 11.64 15.32
CA ASN A 783 -61.92 12.09 14.61
C ASN A 783 -62.76 12.98 15.54
N CYS A 784 -63.98 13.33 15.15
CA CYS A 784 -64.89 14.19 15.93
C CYS A 784 -66.06 13.39 16.53
N ILE A 785 -65.92 12.07 16.73
CA ILE A 785 -67.06 11.20 17.02
C ILE A 785 -67.62 11.48 18.41
N THR A 786 -68.92 11.80 18.45
CA THR A 786 -69.64 12.16 19.68
C THR A 786 -70.23 10.96 20.43
N SER A 787 -70.63 9.91 19.71
CA SER A 787 -71.18 8.69 20.33
C SER A 787 -70.98 7.43 19.48
N ILE A 788 -70.89 6.27 20.14
CA ILE A 788 -70.85 4.96 19.50
C ILE A 788 -72.21 4.29 19.68
N PRO A 789 -72.92 3.92 18.60
CA PRO A 789 -74.20 3.20 18.71
C PRO A 789 -74.04 1.83 19.38
N ASP A 790 -75.04 1.44 20.19
CA ASP A 790 -75.10 0.12 20.86
C ASP A 790 -74.92 -1.08 19.92
N LYS A 791 -75.20 -0.88 18.62
CA LYS A 791 -75.00 -1.86 17.54
C LYS A 791 -73.55 -2.31 17.36
N VAL A 792 -72.57 -1.70 18.02
CA VAL A 792 -71.18 -2.19 18.04
C VAL A 792 -71.10 -3.66 18.48
N SER A 793 -72.00 -4.14 19.34
CA SER A 793 -72.09 -5.55 19.73
C SER A 793 -72.41 -6.53 18.60
N GLN A 794 -72.88 -6.05 17.45
CA GLN A 794 -73.12 -6.89 16.25
C GLN A 794 -71.79 -7.31 15.59
N LEU A 795 -70.67 -6.67 15.93
CA LEU A 795 -69.33 -6.99 15.43
C LEU A 795 -68.67 -8.06 16.32
N LEU A 796 -69.22 -9.28 16.28
CA LEU A 796 -68.73 -10.42 17.08
C LEU A 796 -67.29 -10.87 16.73
N GLN A 797 -66.78 -10.47 15.57
CA GLN A 797 -65.42 -10.78 15.10
C GLN A 797 -64.38 -9.69 15.45
N LEU A 798 -64.80 -8.61 16.12
CA LEU A 798 -63.96 -7.45 16.39
C LEU A 798 -62.87 -7.79 17.44
N THR A 799 -61.61 -7.65 17.06
CA THR A 799 -60.44 -7.86 17.94
C THR A 799 -59.73 -6.56 18.30
N HIS A 800 -59.82 -5.53 17.45
CA HIS A 800 -59.18 -4.24 17.65
C HIS A 800 -60.13 -3.08 17.30
N LEU A 801 -60.26 -2.14 18.23
CA LEU A 801 -61.12 -0.96 18.16
C LEU A 801 -60.35 0.25 18.69
N GLU A 802 -59.96 1.16 17.80
CA GLU A 802 -59.25 2.39 18.15
C GLU A 802 -60.22 3.58 18.07
N LEU A 803 -60.34 4.32 19.16
CA LEU A 803 -61.27 5.45 19.34
C LEU A 803 -60.59 6.68 19.98
N LYS A 804 -59.31 6.58 20.36
CA LYS A 804 -58.55 7.64 21.04
C LYS A 804 -58.54 8.96 20.25
N GLY A 805 -58.70 10.10 20.93
CA GLY A 805 -58.79 11.40 20.27
C GLY A 805 -60.11 11.59 19.52
N ASN A 806 -61.24 11.32 20.18
CA ASN A 806 -62.59 11.62 19.72
C ASN A 806 -63.34 12.39 20.81
N CYS A 807 -64.50 12.96 20.47
CA CYS A 807 -65.34 13.73 21.41
C CYS A 807 -66.38 12.84 22.12
N LEU A 808 -65.97 11.65 22.57
CA LEU A 808 -66.85 10.66 23.19
C LEU A 808 -67.09 10.98 24.67
N ASP A 809 -68.34 11.16 25.09
CA ASP A 809 -68.68 11.31 26.51
C ASP A 809 -68.67 9.97 27.27
N ARG A 810 -69.10 8.89 26.61
CA ARG A 810 -69.29 7.54 27.19
C ARG A 810 -69.14 6.46 26.13
N LEU A 811 -68.73 5.27 26.58
CA LEU A 811 -68.73 4.04 25.78
C LEU A 811 -69.99 3.21 26.07
N PRO A 812 -70.62 2.56 25.07
CA PRO A 812 -71.81 1.75 25.30
C PRO A 812 -71.46 0.45 26.03
N ALA A 813 -72.26 0.09 27.04
CA ALA A 813 -72.08 -1.14 27.82
C ALA A 813 -72.17 -2.42 26.95
N THR A 814 -72.78 -2.34 25.77
CA THR A 814 -72.85 -3.45 24.82
C THR A 814 -71.49 -3.86 24.24
N LEU A 815 -70.42 -3.07 24.41
CA LEU A 815 -69.06 -3.48 24.06
C LEU A 815 -68.62 -4.80 24.72
N GLY A 816 -69.12 -5.11 25.93
CA GLY A 816 -68.85 -6.39 26.60
C GLY A 816 -69.42 -7.62 25.88
N GLN A 817 -70.27 -7.43 24.85
CA GLN A 817 -70.79 -8.50 24.02
C GLN A 817 -69.85 -8.89 22.86
N CYS A 818 -68.83 -8.07 22.57
CA CYS A 818 -67.78 -8.38 21.59
C CYS A 818 -66.75 -9.36 22.18
N GLN A 819 -67.06 -10.66 22.17
CA GLN A 819 -66.28 -11.72 22.85
C GLN A 819 -64.79 -11.81 22.46
N LEU A 820 -64.41 -11.32 21.27
CA LEU A 820 -63.02 -11.33 20.80
C LEU A 820 -62.26 -10.01 21.08
N LEU A 821 -62.94 -8.98 21.57
CA LEU A 821 -62.34 -7.70 21.91
C LEU A 821 -61.70 -7.81 23.30
N ARG A 822 -60.42 -7.46 23.40
CA ARG A 822 -59.64 -7.46 24.66
C ARG A 822 -59.19 -6.06 25.01
N LYS A 823 -58.79 -5.83 26.25
CA LYS A 823 -58.16 -4.56 26.66
C LYS A 823 -56.97 -4.15 25.78
N SER A 824 -56.16 -5.12 25.31
CA SER A 824 -55.05 -4.85 24.37
C SER A 824 -55.50 -4.40 22.97
N GLY A 825 -56.74 -4.72 22.59
CA GLY A 825 -57.34 -4.30 21.32
C GLY A 825 -58.19 -3.04 21.40
N LEU A 826 -58.62 -2.62 22.60
CA LEU A 826 -59.48 -1.45 22.81
C LEU A 826 -58.63 -0.21 23.12
N VAL A 827 -58.30 0.58 22.08
CA VAL A 827 -57.48 1.79 22.21
C VAL A 827 -58.38 3.00 22.42
N VAL A 828 -58.67 3.30 23.69
CA VAL A 828 -59.52 4.41 24.15
C VAL A 828 -58.73 5.33 25.09
N GLU A 829 -59.39 6.37 25.62
CA GLU A 829 -58.84 7.20 26.69
C GLU A 829 -59.22 6.61 28.05
N ASP A 830 -58.31 6.68 29.03
CA ASP A 830 -58.42 5.91 30.29
C ASP A 830 -59.72 6.22 31.05
N HIS A 831 -60.12 7.49 31.09
CA HIS A 831 -61.36 7.91 31.74
C HIS A 831 -62.64 7.32 31.10
N LEU A 832 -62.62 7.03 29.80
CA LEU A 832 -63.72 6.37 29.08
C LEU A 832 -63.74 4.86 29.34
N PHE A 833 -62.56 4.24 29.49
CA PHE A 833 -62.46 2.85 29.92
C PHE A 833 -62.96 2.68 31.35
N ASP A 834 -62.57 3.56 32.27
CA ASP A 834 -62.98 3.50 33.68
C ASP A 834 -64.48 3.71 33.87
N ALA A 835 -65.11 4.52 33.01
CA ALA A 835 -66.56 4.75 32.99
C ALA A 835 -67.39 3.53 32.54
N LEU A 836 -66.79 2.46 32.03
CA LEU A 836 -67.50 1.21 31.70
C LEU A 836 -67.95 0.48 32.98
N PRO A 837 -69.08 -0.27 32.93
CA PRO A 837 -69.51 -1.15 34.03
C PRO A 837 -68.43 -2.18 34.40
N SER A 838 -68.39 -2.57 35.67
CA SER A 838 -67.38 -3.50 36.20
C SER A 838 -67.41 -4.85 35.48
N GLU A 839 -68.59 -5.34 35.15
CA GLU A 839 -68.82 -6.60 34.43
C GLU A 839 -68.20 -6.57 33.02
N VAL A 840 -68.28 -5.42 32.35
CA VAL A 840 -67.69 -5.22 31.01
C VAL A 840 -66.16 -5.15 31.12
N LYS A 841 -65.63 -4.46 32.13
CA LYS A 841 -64.19 -4.38 32.38
C LYS A 841 -63.58 -5.74 32.72
N GLU A 842 -64.28 -6.58 33.46
CA GLU A 842 -63.85 -7.97 33.72
C GLU A 842 -63.79 -8.80 32.44
N VAL A 843 -64.84 -8.78 31.59
CA VAL A 843 -64.85 -9.52 30.31
C VAL A 843 -63.72 -9.07 29.38
N LEU A 844 -63.43 -7.76 29.30
CA LEU A 844 -62.34 -7.22 28.48
C LEU A 844 -60.94 -7.54 29.03
N ASN A 845 -60.81 -7.82 30.33
CA ASN A 845 -59.57 -8.20 31.01
C ASN A 845 -59.36 -9.73 31.10
N GLN A 846 -60.34 -10.56 30.73
CA GLN A 846 -60.22 -12.02 30.78
C GLN A 846 -59.33 -12.55 29.65
N ASP A 847 -58.06 -12.83 29.97
CA ASP A 847 -57.16 -13.63 29.13
C ASP A 847 -57.62 -15.09 29.08
N THR A 848 -58.57 -15.39 28.20
CA THR A 848 -58.93 -16.78 27.87
C THR A 848 -57.86 -17.35 26.95
N SER A 849 -56.85 -17.98 27.56
CA SER A 849 -55.79 -18.73 26.90
C SER A 849 -56.34 -20.01 26.23
N ILE A 850 -56.97 -19.87 25.07
CA ILE A 850 -57.31 -20.98 24.17
C ILE A 850 -56.38 -20.87 22.96
N PRO A 851 -55.48 -21.85 22.73
CA PRO A 851 -54.55 -21.78 21.61
C PRO A 851 -55.31 -21.97 20.30
N PHE A 852 -55.21 -20.97 19.41
CA PHE A 852 -55.60 -21.14 18.02
C PHE A 852 -54.63 -22.11 17.35
N ALA A 853 -55.09 -23.35 17.15
CA ALA A 853 -54.41 -24.30 16.28
C ALA A 853 -54.52 -23.81 14.82
N ASN A 854 -53.39 -23.71 14.13
CA ASN A 854 -53.34 -23.43 12.69
C ASN A 854 -54.04 -24.55 11.91
N GLY A 855 -54.88 -24.21 10.93
CA GLY A 855 -55.59 -25.21 10.14
C GLY A 855 -56.55 -24.66 9.08
N ILE A 856 -56.01 -24.04 8.04
CA ILE A 856 -56.31 -24.19 6.58
C ILE A 856 -55.58 -23.07 5.81
#